data_AF-A0A535RPG9-F1
#
_entry.id   AF-A0A535RPG9-F1
#
_cell.length_a   1.000
_cell.length_b   1.000
_cell.length_c   1.000
_cell.angle_alpha   90.00
_cell.angle_beta   90.00
_cell.angle_gamma   90.00
#
_symmetry.space_group_name_H-M   'P 1'
#
loop_
_entity.id
_entity.type
_entity.pdbx_description
1 polymer ?
#
loop_
_entity_poly.entity_id
_entity_poly.type
_entity_poly.pdbx_seq_one_letter_code
_entity_poly.pdbx_strand_id
1 'polypeptide(L)'
;MAKKKTTHISVSQEDTARAQRVFEQYHQIAAKLHESTDGAQVETALTDINDMPEAAQVALLKALSKEHHTDAADILLALNELSSIKDIRKEARRSLIQLEGARVYPGWKPPIERTPIVQAVVPSNPPRFWRGQVTDSLGSGEVQLILTWEQGDDYKDVRILGFLLDFMYEGVKDFFTSIQSKRSFEKLAARMETEMPGVKIKECSLARGRRLLLDALAANQRHGTQPSKDYRYQQALIKQLILDAPIPDDEDIDLDEDEEVGEDYLDLDEDEEDEYYPDLDDLNPQSVVTTFVESWVNGDFDVSYDLLSSDSPLREGLSQEEWMDRRDVWFDEANPIDLEPGIIFEREPQKPRLWLPNRLSAGRAPTNKVIEAGWSIELDESSIDSEPLPEMPQATAVYEETGRHWFWASYTLVQEEGAWRIQSMTDEGINALNLSIEELQKIKDQHIDRIGEITRKHKPTDKNAPQYALEMLQHLMQAASYMDVLVKKLPGNPSVYEEAVTHLFMLGQFERGLVYLEPLTDLVDEDRARNLRRMSAAHRELSAKYFDQGDDERGEHFRELAEENLRESLALEDRFETRISLAEVLIDKDEDLDEAEDHLLKAKAMTDDPPEVAHIEMHLGEIATEQERFEEALTHYQRVVDIQPDFAESWADLGEAYQALDNDEKAEDSYRHAIELEPHNEDLYYSLSKIYSDQNEPEKAIEAIEDGISANPDSIV
;
A
#
# COMPACT_ATOMS: atom_id res chain seq x y z
N MET A 1 14.62 -21.95 12.48
CA MET A 1 15.42 -20.75 12.12
C MET A 1 16.72 -21.11 11.44
N ALA A 2 16.84 -20.86 10.13
CA ALA A 2 18.14 -20.74 9.49
C ALA A 2 18.69 -19.35 9.83
N LYS A 3 19.74 -19.30 10.65
CA LYS A 3 20.50 -18.08 10.97
C LYS A 3 20.63 -17.20 9.73
N LYS A 4 20.14 -15.94 9.78
CA LYS A 4 20.63 -14.87 8.90
C LYS A 4 22.13 -14.79 9.15
N LYS A 5 22.91 -15.47 8.30
CA LYS A 5 24.36 -15.33 8.26
C LYS A 5 24.63 -13.91 7.78
N THR A 6 24.98 -13.01 8.69
CA THR A 6 25.79 -11.85 8.33
C THR A 6 27.13 -12.42 7.88
N THR A 7 27.30 -12.60 6.58
CA THR A 7 28.55 -13.03 5.97
C THR A 7 29.55 -11.89 6.18
N HIS A 8 30.24 -11.88 7.31
CA HIS A 8 31.42 -11.02 7.46
C HIS A 8 32.44 -11.54 6.45
N ILE A 9 32.55 -10.85 5.31
CA ILE A 9 33.53 -11.20 4.28
C ILE A 9 34.90 -10.95 4.91
N SER A 10 35.60 -12.03 5.27
CA SER A 10 36.93 -11.94 5.88
C SER A 10 37.93 -11.50 4.82
N VAL A 11 38.36 -10.24 4.89
CA VAL A 11 39.35 -9.67 3.95
C VAL A 11 40.73 -10.24 4.27
N SER A 12 41.32 -10.99 3.34
CA SER A 12 42.68 -11.50 3.49
C SER A 12 43.73 -10.43 3.21
N GLN A 13 44.98 -10.64 3.63
CA GLN A 13 46.09 -9.75 3.26
C GLN A 13 46.31 -9.67 1.74
N GLU A 14 45.98 -10.72 1.00
CA GLU A 14 46.06 -10.74 -0.46
C GLU A 14 44.97 -9.87 -1.09
N ASP A 15 43.76 -9.87 -0.51
CA ASP A 15 42.64 -9.02 -0.94
C ASP A 15 42.93 -7.55 -0.69
N THR A 16 43.50 -7.20 0.47
CA THR A 16 43.96 -5.84 0.76
C THR A 16 45.04 -5.39 -0.22
N ALA A 17 45.99 -6.26 -0.59
CA ALA A 17 47.03 -5.95 -1.57
C ALA A 17 46.51 -5.83 -3.01
N ARG A 18 45.40 -6.48 -3.35
CA ARG A 18 44.70 -6.30 -4.63
C ARG A 18 43.92 -4.98 -4.66
N ALA A 19 43.14 -4.72 -3.61
CA ALA A 19 42.42 -3.46 -3.44
C ALA A 19 43.35 -2.25 -3.50
N GLN A 20 44.49 -2.31 -2.79
CA GLN A 20 45.47 -1.23 -2.76
C GLN A 20 46.04 -0.90 -4.16
N ARG A 21 46.26 -1.90 -5.02
CA ARG A 21 46.78 -1.69 -6.38
C ARG A 21 45.79 -0.99 -7.29
N VAL A 22 44.50 -1.31 -7.16
CA VAL A 22 43.43 -0.65 -7.93
C VAL A 22 43.14 0.74 -7.36
N PHE A 23 43.20 0.87 -6.03
CA PHE A 23 43.11 2.14 -5.34
C PHE A 23 44.18 3.13 -5.83
N GLU A 24 45.43 2.72 -6.02
CA GLU A 24 46.47 3.60 -6.58
C GLU A 24 46.15 4.19 -7.97
N GLN A 25 45.14 3.66 -8.66
CA GLN A 25 44.72 4.06 -10.00
C GLN A 25 43.31 4.67 -10.04
N TYR A 26 42.66 4.92 -8.90
CA TYR A 26 41.24 5.32 -8.86
C TYR A 26 40.96 6.61 -9.66
N HIS A 27 41.84 7.62 -9.62
CA HIS A 27 41.68 8.82 -10.47
C HIS A 27 41.64 8.51 -11.97
N GLN A 28 42.39 7.51 -12.44
CA GLN A 28 42.37 7.11 -13.86
C GLN A 28 41.08 6.35 -14.20
N ILE A 29 40.52 5.60 -13.24
CA ILE A 29 39.25 4.90 -13.39
C ILE A 29 38.10 5.92 -13.45
N ALA A 30 38.09 6.92 -12.57
CA ALA A 30 37.11 8.01 -12.60
C ALA A 30 37.19 8.81 -13.90
N ALA A 31 38.40 9.13 -14.38
CA ALA A 31 38.55 9.79 -15.69
C ALA A 31 37.94 8.97 -16.84
N LYS A 32 38.14 7.64 -16.86
CA LYS A 32 37.50 6.76 -17.85
C LYS A 32 35.98 6.71 -17.71
N LEU A 33 35.45 6.77 -16.49
CA LEU A 33 34.00 6.87 -16.24
C LEU A 33 33.43 8.14 -16.89
N HIS A 34 34.08 9.30 -16.70
CA HIS A 34 33.67 10.57 -17.31
C HIS A 34 33.82 10.59 -18.84
N GLU A 35 34.73 9.81 -19.40
CA GLU A 35 34.88 9.64 -20.85
C GLU A 35 33.86 8.65 -21.46
N SER A 36 33.12 7.90 -20.63
CA SER A 36 32.20 6.85 -21.09
C SER A 36 30.87 7.44 -21.58
N THR A 37 30.45 7.04 -22.78
CA THR A 37 29.20 7.50 -23.41
C THR A 37 28.08 6.45 -23.45
N ASP A 38 28.37 5.20 -23.11
CA ASP A 38 27.44 4.07 -23.13
C ASP A 38 27.79 3.05 -22.01
N GLY A 39 26.88 2.12 -21.70
CA GLY A 39 27.05 1.16 -20.61
C GLY A 39 28.24 0.20 -20.78
N ALA A 40 28.61 -0.15 -22.02
CA ALA A 40 29.74 -1.04 -22.29
C ALA A 40 31.09 -0.37 -21.99
N GLN A 41 31.20 0.94 -22.24
CA GLN A 41 32.37 1.73 -21.87
C GLN A 41 32.50 1.87 -20.35
N VAL A 42 31.38 2.00 -19.64
CA VAL A 42 31.36 2.04 -18.16
C VAL A 42 31.80 0.70 -17.57
N GLU A 43 31.30 -0.43 -18.08
CA GLU A 43 31.77 -1.76 -17.66
C GLU A 43 33.27 -1.94 -17.92
N THR A 44 33.76 -1.43 -19.05
CA THR A 44 35.20 -1.46 -19.39
C THR A 44 36.02 -0.61 -18.42
N ALA A 45 35.49 0.54 -17.97
CA ALA A 45 36.15 1.40 -16.98
C ALA A 45 36.23 0.72 -15.60
N LEU A 46 35.21 -0.06 -15.23
CA LEU A 46 35.10 -0.75 -13.94
C LEU A 46 35.68 -2.18 -13.93
N THR A 47 36.18 -2.69 -15.06
CA THR A 47 36.60 -4.11 -15.21
C THR A 47 37.62 -4.52 -14.14
N ASP A 48 38.63 -3.69 -13.89
CA ASP A 48 39.67 -3.97 -12.89
C ASP A 48 39.11 -4.06 -11.46
N ILE A 49 37.96 -3.45 -11.19
CA ILE A 49 37.25 -3.53 -9.91
C ILE A 49 36.36 -4.78 -9.89
N ASN A 50 35.55 -4.98 -10.94
CA ASN A 50 34.59 -6.07 -11.04
C ASN A 50 35.25 -7.47 -11.05
N ASP A 51 36.46 -7.59 -11.61
CA ASP A 51 37.21 -8.85 -11.68
C ASP A 51 37.90 -9.22 -10.35
N MET A 52 37.93 -8.32 -9.36
CA MET A 52 38.48 -8.64 -8.04
C MET A 52 37.53 -9.51 -7.21
N PRO A 53 38.05 -10.36 -6.31
CA PRO A 53 37.22 -11.04 -5.31
C PRO A 53 36.37 -10.03 -4.51
N GLU A 54 35.17 -10.41 -4.13
CA GLU A 54 34.23 -9.56 -3.39
C GLU A 54 34.85 -8.94 -2.13
N ALA A 55 35.66 -9.71 -1.40
CA ALA A 55 36.43 -9.24 -0.24
C ALA A 55 37.39 -8.07 -0.57
N ALA A 56 38.02 -8.11 -1.74
CA ALA A 56 38.91 -7.06 -2.23
C ALA A 56 38.12 -5.84 -2.74
N GLN A 57 36.95 -6.05 -3.36
CA GLN A 57 36.07 -4.96 -3.75
C GLN A 57 35.56 -4.19 -2.52
N VAL A 58 35.07 -4.88 -1.49
CA VAL A 58 34.68 -4.26 -0.20
C VAL A 58 35.84 -3.49 0.43
N ALA A 59 37.05 -4.06 0.41
CA ALA A 59 38.24 -3.38 0.92
C ALA A 59 38.59 -2.11 0.13
N LEU A 60 38.39 -2.11 -1.19
CA LEU A 60 38.56 -0.93 -2.05
C LEU A 60 37.51 0.14 -1.74
N LEU A 61 36.22 -0.21 -1.64
CA LEU A 61 35.14 0.73 -1.32
C LEU A 61 35.40 1.46 0.00
N LYS A 62 35.80 0.71 1.04
CA LYS A 62 36.18 1.28 2.36
C LYS A 62 37.45 2.13 2.33
N ALA A 63 38.32 1.93 1.34
CA ALA A 63 39.47 2.80 1.13
C ALA A 63 39.04 4.09 0.43
N LEU A 64 38.19 3.99 -0.61
CA LEU A 64 37.62 5.13 -1.34
C LEU A 64 36.75 6.02 -0.43
N SER A 65 36.00 5.46 0.51
CA SER A 65 35.17 6.23 1.45
C SER A 65 35.97 7.13 2.40
N LYS A 66 37.28 6.92 2.51
CA LYS A 66 38.19 7.76 3.31
C LYS A 66 38.88 8.83 2.48
N GLU A 67 38.75 8.76 1.16
CA GLU A 67 39.31 9.73 0.24
C GLU A 67 38.34 10.89 0.05
N HIS A 68 38.76 12.08 0.47
CA HIS A 68 37.94 13.28 0.39
C HIS A 68 38.00 13.90 -1.02
N HIS A 69 37.65 13.11 -2.04
CA HIS A 69 37.81 13.47 -3.44
C HIS A 69 36.61 13.02 -4.30
N THR A 70 36.20 13.86 -5.26
CA THR A 70 35.05 13.62 -6.14
C THR A 70 35.22 12.34 -6.97
N ASP A 71 36.42 12.08 -7.49
CA ASP A 71 36.74 10.84 -8.23
C ASP A 71 36.47 9.56 -7.43
N ALA A 72 36.62 9.60 -6.10
CA ALA A 72 36.27 8.47 -5.25
C ALA A 72 34.74 8.30 -5.18
N ALA A 73 34.01 9.41 -4.99
CA ALA A 73 32.55 9.42 -5.03
C ALA A 73 32.00 8.95 -6.40
N ASP A 74 32.64 9.31 -7.51
CA ASP A 74 32.23 8.90 -8.86
C ASP A 74 32.28 7.38 -9.05
N ILE A 75 33.35 6.75 -8.56
CA ILE A 75 33.50 5.29 -8.62
C ILE A 75 32.51 4.59 -7.70
N LEU A 76 32.28 5.15 -6.50
CA LEU A 76 31.29 4.61 -5.57
C LEU A 76 29.87 4.70 -6.15
N LEU A 77 29.51 5.80 -6.80
CA LEU A 77 28.23 5.95 -7.51
C LEU A 77 28.10 4.93 -8.63
N ALA A 78 29.15 4.77 -9.45
CA ALA A 78 29.12 3.79 -10.54
C ALA A 78 28.95 2.34 -10.03
N LEU A 79 29.59 1.98 -8.91
CA LEU A 79 29.45 0.64 -8.32
C LEU A 79 28.13 0.46 -7.56
N ASN A 80 27.58 1.52 -6.97
CA ASN A 80 26.26 1.52 -6.36
C ASN A 80 25.18 1.20 -7.40
N GLU A 81 25.25 1.83 -8.57
CA GLU A 81 24.26 1.71 -9.64
C GLU A 81 24.43 0.43 -10.46
N LEU A 82 25.68 0.04 -10.77
CA LEU A 82 25.95 -0.94 -11.84
C LEU A 82 26.54 -2.27 -11.37
N SER A 83 26.98 -2.39 -10.11
CA SER A 83 27.56 -3.67 -9.66
C SER A 83 26.49 -4.78 -9.69
N SER A 84 26.83 -5.95 -10.22
CA SER A 84 25.94 -7.12 -10.19
C SER A 84 25.82 -7.74 -8.79
N ILE A 85 26.74 -7.43 -7.88
CA ILE A 85 26.82 -8.02 -6.54
C ILE A 85 26.09 -7.11 -5.53
N LYS A 86 25.03 -7.65 -4.91
CA LYS A 86 24.16 -6.91 -3.97
C LYS A 86 24.92 -6.28 -2.81
N ASP A 87 25.88 -6.99 -2.24
CA ASP A 87 26.64 -6.53 -1.08
C ASP A 87 27.64 -5.40 -1.45
N ILE A 88 28.14 -5.40 -2.69
CA ILE A 88 28.97 -4.33 -3.24
C ILE A 88 28.13 -3.06 -3.48
N ARG A 89 26.91 -3.19 -4.02
CA ARG A 89 26.00 -2.03 -4.16
C ARG A 89 25.67 -1.39 -2.81
N LYS A 90 25.37 -2.22 -1.80
CA LYS A 90 25.09 -1.78 -0.43
C LYS A 90 26.28 -1.08 0.21
N GLU A 91 27.48 -1.66 0.12
CA GLU A 91 28.68 -1.08 0.68
C GLU A 91 29.09 0.23 -0.05
N ALA A 92 28.88 0.30 -1.36
CA ALA A 92 29.09 1.50 -2.15
C ALA A 92 28.12 2.62 -1.75
N ARG A 93 26.85 2.30 -1.47
CA ARG A 93 25.86 3.26 -0.93
C ARG A 93 26.33 3.85 0.41
N ARG A 94 26.71 2.98 1.35
CA ARG A 94 27.20 3.39 2.68
C ARG A 94 28.45 4.27 2.57
N SER A 95 29.35 3.90 1.67
CA SER A 95 30.58 4.64 1.40
C SER A 95 30.32 6.03 0.77
N LEU A 96 29.29 6.15 -0.07
CA LEU A 96 28.84 7.45 -0.62
C LEU A 96 28.28 8.36 0.47
N ILE A 97 27.37 7.85 1.29
CA ILE A 97 26.77 8.60 2.41
C ILE A 97 27.88 9.14 3.33
N GLN A 98 28.93 8.35 3.59
CA GLN A 98 30.08 8.79 4.36
C GLN A 98 30.84 9.96 3.71
N LEU A 99 30.99 9.98 2.38
CA LEU A 99 31.61 11.10 1.66
C LEU A 99 30.69 12.33 1.57
N GLU A 100 29.39 12.13 1.46
CA GLU A 100 28.37 13.20 1.48
C GLU A 100 28.36 13.93 2.82
N GLY A 101 28.49 13.19 3.93
CA GLY A 101 28.70 13.77 5.27
C GLY A 101 30.00 14.61 5.36
N ALA A 102 31.00 14.29 4.54
CA ALA A 102 32.22 15.08 4.37
C ALA A 102 32.10 16.18 3.29
N ARG A 103 30.91 16.40 2.74
CA ARG A 103 30.57 17.35 1.66
C ARG A 103 31.31 17.09 0.34
N VAL A 104 31.57 15.81 0.03
CA VAL A 104 32.17 15.36 -1.22
C VAL A 104 31.08 14.61 -2.01
N TYR A 105 30.73 15.15 -3.18
CA TYR A 105 29.64 14.63 -4.02
C TYR A 105 30.18 14.10 -5.36
N PRO A 106 29.54 13.08 -5.94
CA PRO A 106 29.89 12.61 -7.27
C PRO A 106 29.58 13.68 -8.33
N GLY A 107 30.47 13.84 -9.29
CA GLY A 107 30.27 14.65 -10.50
C GLY A 107 29.96 13.83 -11.74
N TRP A 108 30.16 12.50 -11.70
CA TRP A 108 29.86 11.57 -12.78
C TRP A 108 28.36 11.30 -12.87
N LYS A 109 27.85 11.22 -14.10
CA LYS A 109 26.45 10.85 -14.37
C LYS A 109 26.43 9.61 -15.26
N PRO A 110 25.67 8.56 -14.89
CA PRO A 110 25.61 7.35 -15.69
C PRO A 110 25.07 7.66 -17.09
N PRO A 111 25.77 7.23 -18.17
CA PRO A 111 25.25 7.37 -19.51
C PRO A 111 23.94 6.57 -19.62
N ILE A 112 22.88 7.24 -20.08
CA ILE A 112 21.54 6.66 -20.21
C ILE A 112 21.59 5.65 -21.37
N GLU A 113 21.94 4.41 -21.07
CA GLU A 113 21.72 3.22 -21.91
C GLU A 113 22.07 1.96 -21.10
N ARG A 114 21.06 1.27 -20.56
CA ARG A 114 21.24 -0.05 -19.92
C ARG A 114 21.63 -1.07 -20.99
N THR A 115 22.86 -1.59 -20.94
CA THR A 115 23.39 -2.62 -21.87
C THR A 115 23.62 -3.96 -21.13
N PRO A 116 23.84 -5.09 -21.84
CA PRO A 116 23.13 -6.35 -21.62
C PRO A 116 24.00 -7.42 -20.93
N ILE A 117 23.33 -8.42 -20.36
CA ILE A 117 23.96 -9.50 -19.60
C ILE A 117 24.96 -10.32 -20.45
N VAL A 118 26.15 -10.49 -19.86
CA VAL A 118 27.26 -11.37 -20.25
C VAL A 118 26.81 -12.78 -20.65
N GLN A 119 27.43 -13.30 -21.72
CA GLN A 119 27.29 -14.66 -22.23
C GLN A 119 27.48 -15.74 -21.15
N ALA A 120 26.45 -16.55 -20.93
CA ALA A 120 26.47 -17.69 -20.03
C ALA A 120 27.22 -18.89 -20.62
N VAL A 121 28.04 -19.52 -19.78
CA VAL A 121 28.50 -20.91 -19.94
C VAL A 121 27.26 -21.83 -19.88
N VAL A 122 27.05 -22.63 -20.94
CA VAL A 122 25.94 -23.60 -21.03
C VAL A 122 26.17 -24.76 -20.04
N PRO A 123 25.29 -25.00 -19.06
CA PRO A 123 25.34 -26.18 -18.20
C PRO A 123 25.08 -27.46 -19.01
N SER A 124 25.67 -28.59 -18.61
CA SER A 124 25.58 -29.90 -19.28
C SER A 124 24.16 -30.45 -19.43
N ASN A 125 23.22 -30.00 -18.61
CA ASN A 125 21.80 -30.37 -18.69
C ASN A 125 20.95 -29.08 -18.59
N PRO A 126 20.28 -28.64 -19.67
CA PRO A 126 19.41 -27.49 -19.62
C PRO A 126 18.16 -27.78 -18.76
N PRO A 127 17.59 -26.76 -18.08
CA PRO A 127 16.36 -26.90 -17.31
C PRO A 127 15.20 -27.41 -18.18
N ARG A 128 14.39 -28.33 -17.64
CA ARG A 128 13.22 -28.89 -18.34
C ARG A 128 11.95 -28.47 -17.62
N PHE A 129 10.98 -27.89 -18.33
CA PHE A 129 9.69 -27.57 -17.72
C PHE A 129 9.06 -28.86 -17.17
N TRP A 130 8.61 -28.81 -15.92
CA TRP A 130 8.03 -29.95 -15.24
C TRP A 130 6.50 -29.86 -15.21
N ARG A 131 5.98 -28.84 -14.51
CA ARG A 131 4.55 -28.53 -14.43
C ARG A 131 4.31 -27.12 -13.90
N GLY A 132 3.10 -26.62 -14.08
CA GLY A 132 2.62 -25.38 -13.49
C GLY A 132 1.32 -25.57 -12.72
N GLN A 133 1.01 -24.65 -11.83
CA GLN A 133 -0.23 -24.59 -11.07
C GLN A 133 -0.72 -23.14 -10.98
N VAL A 134 -2.04 -22.96 -10.99
CA VAL A 134 -2.67 -21.64 -10.95
C VAL A 134 -3.93 -21.67 -10.09
N THR A 135 -4.18 -20.60 -9.32
CA THR A 135 -5.42 -20.47 -8.55
C THR A 135 -6.61 -20.11 -9.46
N ASP A 136 -7.77 -20.68 -9.15
CA ASP A 136 -9.06 -20.41 -9.81
C ASP A 136 -9.74 -19.18 -9.20
N SER A 137 -8.99 -18.07 -9.10
CA SER A 137 -9.40 -16.81 -8.48
C SER A 137 -9.52 -15.68 -9.51
N LEU A 138 -9.70 -16.00 -10.79
CA LEU A 138 -9.80 -15.01 -11.88
C LEU A 138 -10.91 -13.96 -11.65
N GLY A 139 -11.99 -14.32 -10.95
CA GLY A 139 -13.07 -13.38 -10.62
C GLY A 139 -12.75 -12.35 -9.53
N SER A 140 -11.58 -12.43 -8.87
CA SER A 140 -11.11 -11.43 -7.89
C SER A 140 -9.95 -10.58 -8.41
N GLY A 141 -9.59 -10.67 -9.70
CA GLY A 141 -8.50 -9.90 -10.31
C GLY A 141 -7.09 -10.44 -10.02
N GLU A 142 -6.88 -11.06 -8.86
CA GLU A 142 -5.59 -11.63 -8.45
C GLU A 142 -5.50 -13.15 -8.62
N VAL A 143 -4.40 -13.61 -9.22
CA VAL A 143 -4.10 -15.01 -9.50
C VAL A 143 -2.68 -15.36 -9.07
N GLN A 144 -2.54 -16.44 -8.31
CA GLN A 144 -1.23 -17.01 -8.00
C GLN A 144 -0.85 -18.04 -9.07
N LEU A 145 0.28 -17.81 -9.74
CA LEU A 145 0.84 -18.69 -10.75
C LEU A 145 2.18 -19.26 -10.28
N ILE A 146 2.33 -20.57 -10.33
CA ILE A 146 3.60 -21.25 -10.04
C ILE A 146 4.01 -22.07 -11.25
N LEU A 147 5.23 -21.84 -11.76
CA LEU A 147 5.84 -22.60 -12.84
C LEU A 147 7.13 -23.26 -12.37
N THR A 148 7.37 -24.52 -12.76
CA THR A 148 8.53 -25.29 -12.27
C THR A 148 9.36 -25.95 -13.37
N TRP A 149 10.69 -25.98 -13.17
CA TRP A 149 11.65 -26.65 -14.05
C TRP A 149 12.53 -27.63 -13.29
N GLU A 150 12.68 -28.84 -13.79
CA GLU A 150 13.70 -29.77 -13.31
C GLU A 150 15.09 -29.25 -13.69
N GLN A 151 16.03 -29.30 -12.74
CA GLN A 151 17.42 -28.88 -12.94
C GLN A 151 18.41 -29.69 -12.09
N GLY A 152 19.70 -29.46 -12.32
CA GLY A 152 20.79 -30.24 -11.72
C GLY A 152 21.14 -31.50 -12.53
N ASP A 153 22.27 -32.12 -12.21
CA ASP A 153 22.83 -33.22 -13.01
C ASP A 153 21.89 -34.44 -13.12
N ASP A 154 21.02 -34.64 -12.12
CA ASP A 154 20.08 -35.77 -12.01
C ASP A 154 18.59 -35.39 -12.11
N TYR A 155 18.24 -34.12 -12.40
CA TYR A 155 16.84 -33.63 -12.41
C TYR A 155 16.03 -33.93 -11.13
N LYS A 156 16.72 -33.97 -9.98
CA LYS A 156 16.13 -34.20 -8.64
C LYS A 156 15.62 -32.93 -7.97
N ASP A 157 16.19 -31.79 -8.37
CA ASP A 157 15.81 -30.48 -7.88
C ASP A 157 14.91 -29.79 -8.91
N VAL A 158 14.01 -28.95 -8.40
CA VAL A 158 13.12 -28.12 -9.19
C VAL A 158 13.38 -26.66 -8.87
N ARG A 159 13.49 -25.85 -9.91
CA ARG A 159 13.40 -24.40 -9.82
C ARG A 159 11.94 -24.02 -9.85
N ILE A 160 11.53 -23.21 -8.88
CA ILE A 160 10.18 -22.68 -8.76
C ILE A 160 10.25 -21.19 -9.14
N LEU A 161 9.34 -20.76 -10.01
CA LEU A 161 9.03 -19.36 -10.29
C LEU A 161 7.58 -19.14 -9.88
N GLY A 162 7.38 -18.40 -8.79
CA GLY A 162 6.06 -18.04 -8.28
C GLY A 162 5.75 -16.59 -8.57
N PHE A 163 4.52 -16.32 -9.00
CA PHE A 163 4.02 -15.01 -9.38
C PHE A 163 2.70 -14.77 -8.66
N LEU A 164 2.53 -13.56 -8.14
CA LEU A 164 1.21 -13.00 -7.86
C LEU A 164 0.90 -12.05 -9.01
N LEU A 165 -0.12 -12.40 -9.78
CA LEU A 165 -0.56 -11.67 -10.97
C LEU A 165 -1.85 -10.96 -10.63
N ASP A 166 -1.86 -9.65 -10.77
CA ASP A 166 -3.04 -8.81 -10.73
C ASP A 166 -3.30 -8.31 -12.15
N PHE A 167 -4.41 -8.73 -12.74
CA PHE A 167 -4.76 -8.33 -14.11
C PHE A 167 -5.45 -6.98 -14.18
N MET A 168 -5.90 -6.44 -13.04
CA MET A 168 -6.73 -5.26 -12.98
C MET A 168 -5.93 -3.98 -12.82
N TYR A 169 -4.77 -4.03 -12.13
CA TYR A 169 -3.99 -2.81 -11.87
C TYR A 169 -2.48 -3.05 -11.80
N GLU A 170 -2.01 -3.86 -10.82
CA GLU A 170 -0.57 -3.93 -10.52
C GLU A 170 0.23 -4.84 -11.46
N GLY A 171 -0.43 -5.54 -12.39
CA GLY A 171 0.21 -6.46 -13.31
C GLY A 171 0.93 -7.59 -12.60
N VAL A 172 2.25 -7.69 -12.76
CA VAL A 172 3.08 -8.59 -11.96
C VAL A 172 3.37 -7.95 -10.60
N LYS A 173 2.41 -8.10 -9.69
CA LYS A 173 2.41 -7.57 -8.31
C LYS A 173 3.56 -8.09 -7.47
N ASP A 174 3.80 -9.41 -7.48
CA ASP A 174 4.90 -10.02 -6.75
C ASP A 174 5.54 -11.19 -7.52
N PHE A 175 6.81 -11.46 -7.23
CA PHE A 175 7.56 -12.56 -7.83
C PHE A 175 8.61 -13.11 -6.86
N PHE A 176 8.68 -14.44 -6.78
CA PHE A 176 9.78 -15.12 -6.10
C PHE A 176 10.34 -16.27 -6.92
N THR A 177 11.59 -16.64 -6.62
CA THR A 177 12.20 -17.87 -7.13
C THR A 177 12.92 -18.64 -6.05
N SER A 178 12.82 -19.97 -6.09
CA SER A 178 13.58 -20.86 -5.20
C SER A 178 13.99 -22.15 -5.89
N ILE A 179 14.92 -22.88 -5.28
CA ILE A 179 15.35 -24.21 -5.73
C ILE A 179 15.09 -25.18 -4.59
N GLN A 180 14.33 -26.23 -4.87
CA GLN A 180 13.97 -27.23 -3.87
C GLN A 180 14.01 -28.65 -4.45
N SER A 181 14.00 -29.67 -3.60
CA SER A 181 13.78 -31.05 -4.08
C SER A 181 12.34 -31.22 -4.57
N LYS A 182 12.08 -32.09 -5.56
CA LYS A 182 10.70 -32.42 -6.00
C LYS A 182 9.77 -32.78 -4.85
N ARG A 183 10.27 -33.52 -3.84
CA ARG A 183 9.50 -33.93 -2.66
C ARG A 183 9.12 -32.74 -1.77
N SER A 184 9.98 -31.74 -1.67
CA SER A 184 9.69 -30.51 -0.91
C SER A 184 8.63 -29.68 -1.62
N PHE A 185 8.70 -29.61 -2.96
CA PHE A 185 7.68 -28.93 -3.77
C PHE A 185 6.30 -29.57 -3.65
N GLU A 186 6.19 -30.90 -3.71
CA GLU A 186 4.90 -31.60 -3.53
C GLU A 186 4.24 -31.29 -2.18
N LYS A 187 5.05 -31.11 -1.12
CA LYS A 187 4.55 -30.70 0.19
C LYS A 187 4.08 -29.24 0.20
N LEU A 188 4.80 -28.35 -0.47
CA LEU A 188 4.43 -26.94 -0.62
C LEU A 188 3.09 -26.81 -1.36
N ALA A 189 2.94 -27.52 -2.48
CA ALA A 189 1.70 -27.53 -3.27
C ALA A 189 0.50 -28.07 -2.47
N ALA A 190 0.67 -29.17 -1.73
CA ALA A 190 -0.39 -29.71 -0.87
C ALA A 190 -0.78 -28.74 0.26
N ARG A 191 0.18 -27.99 0.80
CA ARG A 191 -0.05 -27.00 1.85
C ARG A 191 -0.87 -25.81 1.35
N MET A 192 -0.57 -25.31 0.15
CA MET A 192 -1.35 -24.22 -0.49
C MET A 192 -2.83 -24.60 -0.67
N GLU A 193 -3.15 -25.85 -0.99
CA GLU A 193 -4.54 -26.33 -1.06
C GLU A 193 -5.24 -26.37 0.31
N THR A 194 -4.48 -26.45 1.41
CA THR A 194 -5.05 -26.53 2.77
C THR A 194 -5.19 -25.15 3.43
N GLU A 195 -4.29 -24.21 3.12
CA GLU A 195 -4.26 -22.85 3.69
C GLU A 195 -5.24 -21.88 3.02
N MET A 196 -5.79 -22.22 1.85
CA MET A 196 -6.79 -21.40 1.12
C MET A 196 -8.15 -22.12 0.97
N PRO A 197 -8.96 -22.23 2.04
CA PRO A 197 -10.26 -22.91 1.96
C PRO A 197 -11.24 -22.16 1.05
N GLY A 198 -11.53 -22.72 -0.13
CA GLY A 198 -12.50 -22.19 -1.10
C GLY A 198 -11.91 -21.81 -2.46
N VAL A 199 -10.58 -21.70 -2.57
CA VAL A 199 -9.87 -21.42 -3.84
C VAL A 199 -9.36 -22.74 -4.43
N LYS A 200 -9.77 -23.08 -5.66
CA LYS A 200 -9.30 -24.31 -6.33
C LYS A 200 -7.96 -24.05 -7.00
N ILE A 201 -7.01 -24.97 -6.87
CA ILE A 201 -5.75 -24.95 -7.64
C ILE A 201 -5.91 -25.86 -8.86
N LYS A 202 -5.62 -25.33 -10.05
CA LYS A 202 -5.66 -26.06 -11.32
C LYS A 202 -4.26 -26.27 -11.87
N GLU A 203 -4.04 -27.36 -12.60
CA GLU A 203 -2.79 -27.52 -13.36
C GLU A 203 -2.71 -26.48 -14.48
N CYS A 204 -1.49 -26.01 -14.74
CA CYS A 204 -1.21 -24.95 -15.71
C CYS A 204 -0.06 -25.39 -16.62
N SER A 205 -0.30 -25.38 -17.93
CA SER A 205 0.73 -25.61 -18.94
C SER A 205 1.68 -24.41 -19.02
N LEU A 206 2.89 -24.61 -19.58
CA LEU A 206 3.83 -23.50 -19.78
C LEU A 206 3.24 -22.43 -20.73
N ALA A 207 2.46 -22.84 -21.74
CA ALA A 207 1.79 -21.93 -22.66
C ALA A 207 0.78 -21.04 -21.94
N ARG A 208 -0.09 -21.66 -21.11
CA ARG A 208 -1.08 -20.93 -20.31
C ARG A 208 -0.43 -20.01 -19.28
N GLY A 209 0.61 -20.49 -18.58
CA GLY A 209 1.35 -19.67 -17.63
C GLY A 209 2.07 -18.49 -18.27
N ARG A 210 2.62 -18.68 -19.49
CA ARG A 210 3.20 -17.57 -20.27
C ARG A 210 2.14 -16.55 -20.64
N ARG A 211 0.97 -16.98 -21.09
CA ARG A 211 -0.13 -16.08 -21.46
C ARG A 211 -0.54 -15.22 -20.28
N LEU A 212 -0.85 -15.83 -19.14
CA LEU A 212 -1.16 -15.11 -17.90
C LEU A 212 -0.04 -14.13 -17.52
N LEU A 213 1.23 -14.52 -17.61
CA LEU A 213 2.31 -13.59 -17.31
C LEU A 213 2.37 -12.41 -18.31
N LEU A 214 2.12 -12.65 -19.59
CA LEU A 214 2.08 -11.59 -20.61
C LEU A 214 0.89 -10.65 -20.39
N ASP A 215 -0.27 -11.18 -20.03
CA ASP A 215 -1.48 -10.39 -19.75
C ASP A 215 -1.25 -9.49 -18.53
N ALA A 216 -0.61 -10.01 -17.48
CA ALA A 216 -0.21 -9.22 -16.32
C ALA A 216 0.85 -8.16 -16.66
N LEU A 217 1.81 -8.47 -17.54
CA LEU A 217 2.78 -7.47 -18.01
C LEU A 217 2.13 -6.41 -18.92
N ALA A 218 1.11 -6.79 -19.68
CA ALA A 218 0.30 -5.85 -20.45
C ALA A 218 -0.50 -4.95 -19.50
N ALA A 219 -1.03 -5.49 -18.40
CA ALA A 219 -1.64 -4.69 -17.33
C ALA A 219 -0.60 -3.73 -16.71
N ASN A 220 0.62 -4.17 -16.40
CA ASN A 220 1.68 -3.25 -15.97
C ASN A 220 1.90 -2.10 -16.98
N GLN A 221 1.92 -2.45 -18.27
CA GLN A 221 2.17 -1.46 -19.32
C GLN A 221 0.98 -0.52 -19.54
N ARG A 222 -0.25 -1.03 -19.39
CA ARG A 222 -1.51 -0.29 -19.49
C ARG A 222 -1.66 0.70 -18.34
N HIS A 223 -1.35 0.26 -17.12
CA HIS A 223 -1.50 1.05 -15.90
C HIS A 223 -0.22 1.82 -15.51
N GLY A 224 0.81 1.81 -16.36
CA GLY A 224 2.07 2.52 -16.11
C GLY A 224 2.88 1.99 -14.91
N THR A 225 2.43 0.92 -14.25
CA THR A 225 3.11 0.29 -13.14
C THR A 225 4.33 -0.50 -13.63
N GLN A 226 5.37 -0.57 -12.80
CA GLN A 226 6.49 -1.46 -13.11
C GLN A 226 6.24 -2.84 -12.50
N PRO A 227 6.53 -3.93 -13.23
CA PRO A 227 6.56 -5.26 -12.64
C PRO A 227 7.39 -5.26 -11.35
N SER A 228 7.03 -6.12 -10.40
CA SER A 228 7.68 -6.17 -9.08
C SER A 228 9.21 -6.11 -9.16
N LYS A 229 9.84 -5.50 -8.16
CA LYS A 229 11.31 -5.32 -8.14
C LYS A 229 12.05 -6.66 -8.31
N ASP A 230 11.53 -7.72 -7.72
CA ASP A 230 12.11 -9.06 -7.81
C ASP A 230 11.86 -9.70 -9.18
N TYR A 231 10.71 -9.45 -9.82
CA TYR A 231 10.48 -9.81 -11.22
C TYR A 231 11.52 -9.14 -12.13
N ARG A 232 11.71 -7.82 -11.98
CA ARG A 232 12.68 -7.05 -12.77
C ARG A 232 14.11 -7.54 -12.54
N TYR A 233 14.46 -7.91 -11.31
CA TYR A 233 15.77 -8.47 -10.98
C TYR A 233 16.03 -9.84 -11.64
N GLN A 234 14.99 -10.63 -11.88
CA GLN A 234 15.08 -11.95 -12.53
C GLN A 234 14.58 -11.97 -13.99
N GLN A 235 14.38 -10.81 -14.61
CA GLN A 235 13.79 -10.69 -15.95
C GLN A 235 14.51 -11.53 -17.01
N ALA A 236 15.84 -11.65 -16.93
CA ALA A 236 16.62 -12.47 -17.87
C ALA A 236 16.32 -13.96 -17.74
N LEU A 237 16.17 -14.45 -16.51
CA LEU A 237 15.80 -15.85 -16.22
C LEU A 237 14.36 -16.14 -16.66
N ILE A 238 13.44 -15.22 -16.37
CA ILE A 238 12.03 -15.31 -16.76
C ILE A 238 11.90 -15.29 -18.28
N LYS A 239 12.63 -14.41 -18.96
CA LYS A 239 12.68 -14.36 -20.42
C LYS A 239 13.21 -15.68 -20.99
N GLN A 240 14.29 -16.22 -20.45
CA GLN A 240 14.87 -17.49 -20.90
C GLN A 240 13.94 -18.70 -20.70
N LEU A 241 13.28 -18.80 -19.54
CA LEU A 241 12.52 -19.99 -19.16
C LEU A 241 11.04 -19.92 -19.54
N ILE A 242 10.47 -18.72 -19.59
CA ILE A 242 9.04 -18.50 -19.84
C ILE A 242 8.85 -17.79 -21.17
N LEU A 243 9.27 -16.54 -21.35
CA LEU A 243 8.82 -15.71 -22.49
C LEU A 243 9.37 -16.19 -23.84
N ASP A 244 10.67 -16.53 -23.90
CA ASP A 244 11.37 -16.95 -25.11
C ASP A 244 11.47 -18.48 -25.24
N ALA A 245 10.93 -19.24 -24.27
CA ALA A 245 11.02 -20.69 -24.32
C ALA A 245 10.24 -21.26 -25.51
N PRO A 246 10.70 -22.32 -26.18
CA PRO A 246 9.90 -23.02 -27.18
C PRO A 246 8.70 -23.67 -26.47
N ILE A 247 7.48 -23.29 -26.87
CA ILE A 247 6.26 -23.98 -26.44
C ILE A 247 6.22 -25.29 -27.25
N PRO A 248 6.16 -26.47 -26.62
CA PRO A 248 5.99 -27.72 -27.34
C PRO A 248 4.71 -27.64 -28.17
N ASP A 249 4.77 -28.00 -29.46
CA ASP A 249 3.57 -28.21 -30.27
C ASP A 249 2.71 -29.27 -29.55
N ASP A 250 1.48 -28.90 -29.16
CA ASP A 250 0.53 -29.80 -28.50
C ASP A 250 0.20 -30.97 -29.46
N GLU A 251 0.82 -32.13 -29.22
CA GLU A 251 0.31 -33.43 -29.63
C GLU A 251 -0.08 -34.20 -28.35
N ASP A 252 -1.37 -34.51 -28.26
CA ASP A 252 -1.98 -35.55 -27.42
C ASP A 252 -1.93 -35.39 -25.89
N ILE A 253 -2.89 -34.62 -25.33
CA ILE A 253 -3.66 -35.12 -24.17
C ILE A 253 -5.14 -34.91 -24.48
N ASP A 254 -5.80 -36.03 -24.76
CA ASP A 254 -7.20 -36.19 -25.14
C ASP A 254 -8.16 -35.31 -24.32
N LEU A 255 -8.92 -34.51 -25.07
CA LEU A 255 -10.31 -34.22 -24.76
C LEU A 255 -11.03 -35.57 -24.64
N ASP A 256 -11.57 -35.90 -23.46
CA ASP A 256 -12.71 -36.82 -23.39
C ASP A 256 -13.94 -36.07 -23.94
N GLU A 257 -13.96 -35.86 -25.26
CA GLU A 257 -15.19 -35.77 -26.05
C GLU A 257 -15.58 -37.19 -26.45
N ASP A 258 -16.60 -37.73 -25.78
CA ASP A 258 -17.69 -38.52 -26.38
C ASP A 258 -18.41 -39.36 -25.31
N GLU A 259 -19.39 -38.75 -24.62
CA GLU A 259 -20.67 -39.42 -24.44
C GLU A 259 -21.77 -38.50 -24.97
N GLU A 260 -22.22 -38.79 -26.19
CA GLU A 260 -23.45 -38.34 -26.80
C GLU A 260 -24.63 -38.32 -25.80
N VAL A 261 -25.20 -37.14 -25.54
CA VAL A 261 -26.66 -36.96 -25.59
C VAL A 261 -26.99 -35.58 -26.19
N GLY A 262 -27.33 -35.58 -27.48
CA GLY A 262 -28.44 -34.77 -28.00
C GLY A 262 -28.13 -33.43 -28.67
N GLU A 263 -27.66 -33.53 -29.91
CA GLU A 263 -27.99 -32.79 -31.15
C GLU A 263 -28.63 -31.39 -31.11
N ASP A 264 -28.13 -30.59 -32.08
CA ASP A 264 -28.64 -29.38 -32.73
C ASP A 264 -28.08 -28.06 -32.15
N TYR A 265 -27.18 -27.31 -32.81
CA TYR A 265 -27.17 -26.88 -34.21
C TYR A 265 -25.74 -26.55 -34.71
N LEU A 266 -25.53 -26.74 -36.02
CA LEU A 266 -24.44 -26.14 -36.80
C LEU A 266 -24.82 -24.73 -37.31
N ASP A 267 -23.77 -23.90 -37.44
CA ASP A 267 -23.60 -22.65 -38.20
C ASP A 267 -24.15 -21.34 -37.60
N LEU A 268 -23.26 -20.49 -37.04
CA LEU A 268 -22.76 -19.23 -37.65
C LEU A 268 -21.85 -18.44 -36.68
N ASP A 269 -20.73 -17.96 -37.23
CA ASP A 269 -20.00 -16.70 -36.95
C ASP A 269 -19.21 -16.47 -35.64
N GLU A 270 -18.22 -15.57 -35.79
CA GLU A 270 -17.26 -15.00 -34.83
C GLU A 270 -17.91 -14.58 -33.51
N ASP A 271 -17.25 -14.80 -32.36
CA ASP A 271 -17.38 -14.14 -31.03
C ASP A 271 -16.64 -15.02 -29.98
N GLU A 272 -16.05 -14.62 -28.86
CA GLU A 272 -15.45 -13.41 -28.29
C GLU A 272 -14.70 -13.92 -27.03
N GLU A 273 -13.70 -13.18 -26.56
CA GLU A 273 -13.06 -13.43 -25.27
C GLU A 273 -14.01 -12.98 -24.14
N ASP A 274 -14.61 -13.90 -23.39
CA ASP A 274 -15.40 -13.50 -22.21
C ASP A 274 -14.47 -13.18 -21.02
N GLU A 275 -13.96 -11.95 -21.06
CA GLU A 275 -13.66 -11.11 -19.90
C GLU A 275 -14.89 -11.16 -18.96
N TYR A 276 -14.74 -11.63 -17.71
CA TYR A 276 -15.88 -11.73 -16.78
C TYR A 276 -16.28 -10.34 -16.28
N TYR A 277 -16.89 -9.54 -17.16
CA TYR A 277 -17.77 -8.46 -16.75
C TYR A 277 -18.98 -9.11 -16.07
N PRO A 278 -19.39 -8.66 -14.88
CA PRO A 278 -20.67 -9.09 -14.34
C PRO A 278 -21.73 -8.76 -15.39
N ASP A 279 -22.62 -9.72 -15.68
CA ASP A 279 -23.73 -9.53 -16.60
C ASP A 279 -24.45 -8.22 -16.22
N LEU A 280 -24.28 -7.19 -17.05
CA LEU A 280 -24.80 -5.85 -16.79
C LEU A 280 -26.33 -5.88 -16.69
N ASP A 281 -26.97 -6.94 -17.17
CA ASP A 281 -28.40 -7.16 -17.06
C ASP A 281 -28.85 -7.68 -15.70
N ASP A 282 -27.97 -8.35 -14.94
CA ASP A 282 -28.28 -8.97 -13.66
C ASP A 282 -27.79 -8.15 -12.44
N LEU A 283 -27.24 -6.96 -12.69
CA LEU A 283 -26.81 -6.06 -11.64
C LEU A 283 -27.98 -5.53 -10.80
N ASN A 284 -27.81 -5.56 -9.48
CA ASN A 284 -28.73 -4.86 -8.58
C ASN A 284 -28.56 -3.33 -8.71
N PRO A 285 -29.55 -2.52 -8.29
CA PRO A 285 -29.49 -1.06 -8.43
C PRO A 285 -28.24 -0.38 -7.86
N GLN A 286 -27.71 -0.84 -6.73
CA GLN A 286 -26.50 -0.26 -6.15
C GLN A 286 -25.27 -0.60 -7.01
N SER A 287 -25.14 -1.87 -7.41
CA SER A 287 -24.08 -2.33 -8.29
C SER A 287 -24.08 -1.60 -9.64
N VAL A 288 -25.24 -1.30 -10.23
CA VAL A 288 -25.31 -0.48 -11.45
C VAL A 288 -24.63 0.88 -11.26
N VAL A 289 -24.84 1.55 -10.12
CA VAL A 289 -24.21 2.86 -9.86
C VAL A 289 -22.73 2.71 -9.53
N THR A 290 -22.36 1.71 -8.73
CA THR A 290 -20.96 1.40 -8.43
C THR A 290 -20.17 1.15 -9.71
N THR A 291 -20.64 0.21 -10.54
CA THR A 291 -19.99 -0.12 -11.81
C THR A 291 -19.98 1.08 -12.76
N PHE A 292 -21.04 1.88 -12.81
CA PHE A 292 -21.05 3.10 -13.64
C PHE A 292 -19.94 4.08 -13.23
N VAL A 293 -19.79 4.37 -11.92
CA VAL A 293 -18.79 5.32 -11.41
C VAL A 293 -17.38 4.75 -11.59
N GLU A 294 -17.15 3.49 -11.23
CA GLU A 294 -15.83 2.84 -11.38
C GLU A 294 -15.39 2.80 -12.85
N SER A 295 -16.26 2.32 -13.74
CA SER A 295 -15.96 2.25 -15.18
C SER A 295 -15.70 3.64 -15.76
N TRP A 296 -16.48 4.64 -15.35
CA TRP A 296 -16.33 6.01 -15.84
C TRP A 296 -15.01 6.63 -15.39
N VAL A 297 -14.61 6.41 -14.14
CA VAL A 297 -13.34 6.92 -13.60
C VAL A 297 -12.13 6.18 -14.18
N ASN A 298 -12.28 4.91 -14.58
CA ASN A 298 -11.21 4.11 -15.17
C ASN A 298 -11.07 4.29 -16.70
N GLY A 299 -12.00 4.99 -17.35
CA GLY A 299 -12.00 5.17 -18.80
C GLY A 299 -12.73 4.07 -19.59
N ASP A 300 -13.41 3.15 -18.92
CA ASP A 300 -14.21 2.07 -19.51
C ASP A 300 -15.60 2.62 -19.94
N PHE A 301 -15.58 3.57 -20.87
CA PHE A 301 -16.74 4.38 -21.25
C PHE A 301 -17.84 3.61 -21.99
N ASP A 302 -17.51 2.50 -22.63
CA ASP A 302 -18.46 1.57 -23.23
C ASP A 302 -19.38 0.94 -22.16
N VAL A 303 -18.79 0.43 -21.07
CA VAL A 303 -19.53 -0.12 -19.93
C VAL A 303 -20.40 0.96 -19.28
N SER A 304 -19.86 2.16 -19.06
CA SER A 304 -20.63 3.29 -18.52
C SER A 304 -21.81 3.66 -19.41
N TYR A 305 -21.64 3.65 -20.73
CA TYR A 305 -22.71 3.96 -21.69
C TYR A 305 -23.82 2.90 -21.69
N ASP A 306 -23.46 1.62 -21.59
CA ASP A 306 -24.41 0.51 -21.60
C ASP A 306 -25.27 0.45 -20.33
N LEU A 307 -24.77 1.01 -19.22
CA LEU A 307 -25.53 1.17 -17.98
C LEU A 307 -26.55 2.33 -18.01
N LEU A 308 -26.53 3.20 -19.03
CA LEU A 308 -27.51 4.28 -19.20
C LEU A 308 -28.79 3.79 -19.88
N SER A 309 -29.96 4.31 -19.53
CA SER A 309 -31.19 4.02 -20.29
C SER A 309 -31.17 4.66 -21.67
N SER A 310 -31.91 4.11 -22.63
CA SER A 310 -31.94 4.63 -24.01
C SER A 310 -32.47 6.06 -24.12
N ASP A 311 -33.32 6.48 -23.18
CA ASP A 311 -33.86 7.84 -23.06
C ASP A 311 -33.08 8.74 -22.10
N SER A 312 -31.93 8.28 -21.58
CA SER A 312 -31.14 9.04 -20.62
C SER A 312 -30.56 10.31 -21.26
N PRO A 313 -30.78 11.50 -20.66
CA PRO A 313 -30.15 12.73 -21.14
C PRO A 313 -28.62 12.71 -20.96
N LEU A 314 -28.07 11.81 -20.14
CA LEU A 314 -26.62 11.64 -19.99
C LEU A 314 -25.96 11.11 -21.28
N ARG A 315 -26.73 10.48 -22.17
CA ARG A 315 -26.26 10.10 -23.52
C ARG A 315 -26.16 11.30 -24.47
N GLU A 316 -26.75 12.45 -24.11
CA GLU A 316 -26.72 13.71 -24.88
C GLU A 316 -27.32 13.62 -26.30
N GLY A 317 -27.99 12.52 -26.63
CA GLY A 317 -28.44 12.22 -27.99
C GLY A 317 -27.32 11.92 -28.97
N LEU A 318 -26.10 11.65 -28.48
CA LEU A 318 -24.93 11.24 -29.26
C LEU A 318 -24.99 9.75 -29.60
N SER A 319 -24.22 9.32 -30.60
CA SER A 319 -23.91 7.89 -30.75
C SER A 319 -22.98 7.43 -29.61
N GLN A 320 -22.83 6.11 -29.41
CA GLN A 320 -21.91 5.57 -28.41
C GLN A 320 -20.47 6.01 -28.67
N GLU A 321 -19.99 5.90 -29.92
CA GLU A 321 -18.66 6.34 -30.35
C GLU A 321 -18.45 7.86 -30.09
N GLU A 322 -19.41 8.71 -30.49
CA GLU A 322 -19.34 10.16 -30.26
C GLU A 322 -19.38 10.52 -28.76
N TRP A 323 -20.09 9.71 -27.96
CA TRP A 323 -20.16 9.87 -26.51
C TRP A 323 -18.81 9.56 -25.88
N MET A 324 -18.21 8.42 -26.22
CA MET A 324 -16.90 7.94 -25.72
C MET A 324 -15.77 8.89 -26.12
N ASP A 325 -15.67 9.27 -27.40
CA ASP A 325 -14.63 10.19 -27.91
C ASP A 325 -14.54 11.50 -27.10
N ARG A 326 -15.70 12.01 -26.67
CA ARG A 326 -15.76 13.22 -25.84
C ARG A 326 -15.25 12.98 -24.42
N ARG A 327 -15.50 11.81 -23.84
CA ARG A 327 -15.06 11.46 -22.48
C ARG A 327 -13.57 11.13 -22.47
N ASP A 328 -13.04 10.52 -23.53
CA ASP A 328 -11.60 10.29 -23.70
C ASP A 328 -10.82 11.60 -23.65
N VAL A 329 -11.31 12.65 -24.33
CA VAL A 329 -10.68 14.00 -24.25
C VAL A 329 -10.67 14.53 -22.82
N TRP A 330 -11.77 14.38 -22.08
CA TRP A 330 -11.83 14.81 -20.69
C TRP A 330 -10.90 13.97 -19.81
N PHE A 331 -10.85 12.65 -20.02
CA PHE A 331 -10.03 11.71 -19.28
C PHE A 331 -8.54 12.01 -19.45
N ASP A 332 -8.09 12.27 -20.68
CA ASP A 332 -6.71 12.64 -20.99
C ASP A 332 -6.31 13.98 -20.34
N GLU A 333 -7.25 14.93 -20.21
CA GLU A 333 -7.00 16.24 -19.58
C GLU A 333 -7.04 16.19 -18.05
N ALA A 334 -8.04 15.49 -17.49
CA ALA A 334 -8.31 15.43 -16.05
C ALA A 334 -7.45 14.38 -15.33
N ASN A 335 -7.00 13.35 -16.06
CA ASN A 335 -6.13 12.26 -15.60
C ASN A 335 -6.53 11.77 -14.19
N PRO A 336 -7.68 11.08 -14.06
CA PRO A 336 -8.12 10.55 -12.76
C PRO A 336 -7.18 9.42 -12.30
N ILE A 337 -6.67 9.51 -11.07
CA ILE A 337 -5.61 8.59 -10.57
C ILE A 337 -6.14 7.60 -9.53
N ASP A 338 -6.90 8.08 -8.55
CA ASP A 338 -7.29 7.27 -7.40
C ASP A 338 -8.74 7.51 -6.99
N LEU A 339 -9.58 6.49 -7.20
CA LEU A 339 -10.99 6.47 -6.81
C LEU A 339 -11.14 5.91 -5.40
N GLU A 340 -11.68 6.74 -4.50
CA GLU A 340 -12.20 6.27 -3.22
C GLU A 340 -13.73 6.26 -3.26
N PRO A 341 -14.37 5.07 -3.30
CA PRO A 341 -15.81 4.98 -3.23
C PRO A 341 -16.28 5.36 -1.82
N GLY A 342 -17.29 6.23 -1.75
CA GLY A 342 -18.05 6.43 -0.53
C GLY A 342 -19.21 5.44 -0.44
N ILE A 343 -20.11 5.65 0.53
CA ILE A 343 -21.26 4.76 0.73
C ILE A 343 -22.33 5.03 -0.34
N ILE A 344 -22.69 3.96 -1.04
CA ILE A 344 -23.76 3.91 -2.04
C ILE A 344 -24.97 3.22 -1.41
N PHE A 345 -26.14 3.86 -1.44
CA PHE A 345 -27.34 3.28 -0.84
C PHE A 345 -28.62 3.63 -1.60
N GLU A 346 -29.64 2.79 -1.44
CA GLU A 346 -30.96 3.03 -2.03
C GLU A 346 -31.77 3.98 -1.13
N ARG A 347 -32.27 5.09 -1.69
CA ARG A 347 -33.20 5.99 -0.99
C ARG A 347 -34.56 5.31 -0.82
N GLU A 348 -35.12 5.34 0.39
CA GLU A 348 -36.52 4.93 0.57
C GLU A 348 -37.45 5.82 -0.27
N PRO A 349 -38.42 5.24 -1.00
CA PRO A 349 -39.32 6.01 -1.84
C PRO A 349 -40.12 6.99 -0.97
N GLN A 350 -39.94 8.30 -1.22
CA GLN A 350 -40.75 9.32 -0.53
C GLN A 350 -42.23 9.10 -0.84
N LYS A 351 -43.03 8.80 0.18
CA LYS A 351 -44.49 8.70 0.02
C LYS A 351 -45.03 10.05 -0.46
N PRO A 352 -45.74 10.12 -1.61
CA PRO A 352 -46.23 11.39 -2.12
C PRO A 352 -47.11 12.09 -1.08
N ARG A 353 -46.86 13.40 -0.88
CA ARG A 353 -47.59 14.27 0.07
C ARG A 353 -49.09 14.40 -0.21
N LEU A 354 -49.58 13.92 -1.35
CA LEU A 354 -51.00 13.87 -1.70
C LEU A 354 -51.59 12.48 -1.46
N TRP A 355 -52.40 12.36 -0.41
CA TRP A 355 -53.26 11.20 -0.21
C TRP A 355 -54.40 11.22 -1.23
N LEU A 356 -54.42 10.27 -2.18
CA LEU A 356 -55.54 10.03 -3.09
C LEU A 356 -56.34 8.80 -2.62
N PRO A 357 -57.67 8.90 -2.43
CA PRO A 357 -58.47 7.76 -2.00
C PRO A 357 -58.72 6.74 -3.12
N ASN A 358 -58.01 5.62 -3.01
CA ASN A 358 -58.45 4.22 -3.19
C ASN A 358 -58.96 3.69 -4.56
N ARG A 359 -58.37 2.54 -4.95
CA ARG A 359 -58.90 1.42 -5.78
C ARG A 359 -58.55 1.28 -7.27
N LEU A 360 -57.38 1.72 -7.74
CA LEU A 360 -56.82 1.22 -9.03
C LEU A 360 -55.32 0.86 -9.02
N SER A 361 -54.61 1.03 -7.91
CA SER A 361 -53.18 0.68 -7.80
C SER A 361 -52.91 -0.13 -6.53
N ALA A 362 -53.56 -1.29 -6.43
CA ALA A 362 -53.17 -2.31 -5.47
C ALA A 362 -52.02 -3.13 -6.08
N GLY A 363 -50.79 -2.88 -5.63
CA GLY A 363 -49.69 -3.85 -5.76
C GLY A 363 -48.71 -3.70 -6.92
N ARG A 364 -48.28 -2.50 -7.30
CA ARG A 364 -47.01 -2.34 -8.02
C ARG A 364 -46.02 -1.58 -7.16
N ALA A 365 -44.90 -2.21 -6.85
CA ALA A 365 -43.71 -1.53 -6.35
C ALA A 365 -43.35 -0.37 -7.30
N PRO A 366 -42.73 0.72 -6.80
CA PRO A 366 -42.23 1.78 -7.68
C PRO A 366 -41.37 1.15 -8.78
N THR A 367 -41.63 1.53 -10.04
CA THR A 367 -40.90 1.01 -11.22
C THR A 367 -39.52 1.63 -11.35
N ASN A 368 -39.21 2.64 -10.54
CA ASN A 368 -37.93 3.32 -10.49
C ASN A 368 -37.30 3.21 -9.09
N LYS A 369 -35.98 3.23 -9.06
CA LYS A 369 -35.15 3.25 -7.86
C LYS A 369 -34.32 4.51 -7.84
N VAL A 370 -34.00 5.02 -6.66
CA VAL A 370 -33.07 6.15 -6.53
C VAL A 370 -31.92 5.72 -5.65
N ILE A 371 -30.72 5.76 -6.19
CA ILE A 371 -29.49 5.44 -5.49
C ILE A 371 -28.76 6.74 -5.19
N GLU A 372 -28.35 6.94 -3.95
CA GLU A 372 -27.52 8.06 -3.56
C GLU A 372 -26.09 7.54 -3.37
N ALA A 373 -25.12 8.29 -3.88
CA ALA A 373 -23.71 7.94 -3.84
C ALA A 373 -22.86 9.16 -3.50
N GLY A 374 -21.92 8.97 -2.59
CA GLY A 374 -20.76 9.84 -2.44
C GLY A 374 -19.51 9.09 -2.89
N TRP A 375 -18.56 9.79 -3.46
CA TRP A 375 -17.29 9.24 -3.94
C TRP A 375 -16.27 10.37 -4.10
N SER A 376 -14.99 10.05 -4.19
CA SER A 376 -13.94 11.02 -4.44
C SER A 376 -12.88 10.48 -5.38
N ILE A 377 -12.28 11.37 -6.17
CA ILE A 377 -11.16 11.05 -7.06
C ILE A 377 -10.03 12.05 -6.89
N GLU A 378 -8.79 11.58 -7.00
CA GLU A 378 -7.63 12.45 -7.25
C GLU A 378 -7.57 12.83 -8.73
N LEU A 379 -7.40 14.13 -9.00
CA LEU A 379 -7.23 14.69 -10.34
C LEU A 379 -5.86 15.36 -10.44
N ASP A 380 -5.13 15.10 -11.52
CA ASP A 380 -3.91 15.83 -11.84
C ASP A 380 -4.30 17.20 -12.42
N GLU A 381 -4.26 18.25 -11.59
CA GLU A 381 -4.74 19.58 -11.96
C GLU A 381 -3.81 20.28 -12.98
N SER A 382 -3.84 19.81 -14.22
CA SER A 382 -3.73 20.68 -15.37
C SER A 382 -5.12 21.30 -15.62
N SER A 383 -5.18 22.56 -16.05
CA SER A 383 -6.47 23.22 -16.29
C SER A 383 -7.32 22.42 -17.28
N ILE A 384 -8.41 21.81 -16.82
CA ILE A 384 -9.36 21.08 -17.66
C ILE A 384 -10.03 22.10 -18.59
N ASP A 385 -9.61 22.12 -19.84
CA ASP A 385 -10.07 23.08 -20.86
C ASP A 385 -11.37 22.59 -21.54
N SER A 386 -11.68 21.29 -21.42
CA SER A 386 -12.89 20.66 -21.96
C SER A 386 -14.20 21.14 -21.31
N GLU A 387 -15.30 21.01 -22.07
CA GLU A 387 -16.63 21.34 -21.55
C GLU A 387 -17.06 20.34 -20.47
N PRO A 388 -17.68 20.80 -19.36
CA PRO A 388 -18.15 19.93 -18.29
C PRO A 388 -19.04 18.81 -18.81
N LEU A 389 -18.79 17.58 -18.34
CA LEU A 389 -19.58 16.41 -18.68
C LEU A 389 -20.88 16.36 -17.85
N PRO A 390 -22.05 16.02 -18.44
CA PRO A 390 -23.34 15.99 -17.73
C PRO A 390 -23.39 15.06 -16.51
N GLU A 391 -22.62 13.99 -16.55
CA GLU A 391 -22.49 12.99 -15.49
C GLU A 391 -21.41 13.33 -14.46
N MET A 392 -20.68 14.44 -14.62
CA MET A 392 -19.66 14.88 -13.69
C MET A 392 -20.24 15.92 -12.71
N PRO A 393 -20.57 15.55 -11.45
CA PRO A 393 -21.10 16.49 -10.47
C PRO A 393 -20.05 17.53 -10.06
N GLN A 394 -20.50 18.64 -9.48
CA GLN A 394 -19.61 19.62 -8.89
C GLN A 394 -19.05 19.08 -7.56
N ALA A 395 -17.73 19.21 -7.39
CA ALA A 395 -17.08 18.82 -6.15
C ALA A 395 -17.65 19.60 -4.95
N THR A 396 -18.03 18.89 -3.89
CA THR A 396 -18.51 19.46 -2.62
C THR A 396 -17.33 19.96 -1.76
N ALA A 397 -16.17 19.32 -1.88
CA ALA A 397 -14.90 19.72 -1.26
C ALA A 397 -13.73 19.37 -2.20
N VAL A 398 -12.60 20.07 -2.05
CA VAL A 398 -11.34 19.82 -2.76
C VAL A 398 -10.19 19.97 -1.78
N TYR A 399 -9.27 19.01 -1.77
CA TYR A 399 -8.03 19.08 -0.99
C TYR A 399 -6.86 19.24 -1.97
N GLU A 400 -6.20 20.38 -1.90
CA GLU A 400 -5.25 20.84 -2.92
C GLU A 400 -3.95 20.03 -2.89
N GLU A 401 -3.51 19.61 -1.69
CA GLU A 401 -2.27 18.87 -1.46
C GLU A 401 -2.25 17.51 -2.17
N THR A 402 -3.41 16.87 -2.35
CA THR A 402 -3.55 15.60 -3.09
C THR A 402 -4.30 15.73 -4.41
N GLY A 403 -4.92 16.87 -4.69
CA GLY A 403 -5.84 17.04 -5.82
C GLY A 403 -7.15 16.27 -5.66
N ARG A 404 -7.49 15.81 -4.44
CA ARG A 404 -8.69 15.00 -4.19
C ARG A 404 -9.96 15.84 -4.19
N HIS A 405 -10.93 15.41 -4.99
CA HIS A 405 -12.24 16.04 -5.13
C HIS A 405 -13.35 15.12 -4.61
N TRP A 406 -14.23 15.63 -3.75
CA TRP A 406 -15.39 14.87 -3.24
C TRP A 406 -16.67 15.22 -3.99
N PHE A 407 -17.46 14.21 -4.33
CA PHE A 407 -18.68 14.32 -5.11
C PHE A 407 -19.88 13.72 -4.39
N TRP A 408 -21.06 14.25 -4.69
CA TRP A 408 -22.32 13.76 -4.12
C TRP A 408 -23.46 13.87 -5.13
N ALA A 409 -24.00 12.72 -5.52
CA ALA A 409 -25.03 12.62 -6.56
C ALA A 409 -26.09 11.57 -6.20
N SER A 410 -27.26 11.68 -6.84
CA SER A 410 -28.24 10.61 -6.88
C SER A 410 -28.58 10.20 -8.29
N TYR A 411 -28.80 8.90 -8.48
CA TYR A 411 -29.06 8.26 -9.75
C TYR A 411 -30.46 7.67 -9.71
N THR A 412 -31.30 8.06 -10.68
CA THR A 412 -32.61 7.45 -10.89
C THR A 412 -32.46 6.30 -11.85
N LEU A 413 -32.79 5.10 -11.40
CA LEU A 413 -32.72 3.88 -12.19
C LEU A 413 -34.13 3.43 -12.60
N VAL A 414 -34.24 2.92 -13.82
CA VAL A 414 -35.46 2.33 -14.39
C VAL A 414 -35.15 0.91 -14.85
N GLN A 415 -36.19 0.08 -14.95
CA GLN A 415 -36.05 -1.19 -15.64
C GLN A 415 -36.27 -1.02 -17.13
N GLU A 416 -35.26 -1.41 -17.92
CA GLU A 416 -35.29 -1.46 -19.37
C GLU A 416 -34.85 -2.86 -19.80
N GLU A 417 -35.66 -3.53 -20.62
CA GLU A 417 -35.40 -4.89 -21.13
C GLU A 417 -35.15 -6.00 -20.07
N GLY A 418 -35.47 -5.73 -18.80
CA GLY A 418 -35.29 -6.68 -17.69
C GLY A 418 -34.14 -6.30 -16.76
N ALA A 419 -33.29 -5.38 -17.19
CA ALA A 419 -32.14 -4.89 -16.47
C ALA A 419 -32.37 -3.52 -15.84
N TRP A 420 -31.58 -3.18 -14.81
CA TRP A 420 -31.58 -1.83 -14.25
C TRP A 420 -30.65 -0.93 -15.06
N ARG A 421 -31.14 0.27 -15.42
CA ARG A 421 -30.41 1.29 -16.18
C ARG A 421 -30.55 2.66 -15.55
N ILE A 422 -29.49 3.46 -15.60
CA ILE A 422 -29.47 4.83 -15.10
C ILE A 422 -30.23 5.71 -16.09
N GLN A 423 -31.40 6.18 -15.66
CA GLN A 423 -32.20 7.12 -16.44
C GLN A 423 -31.66 8.53 -16.31
N SER A 424 -31.30 8.97 -15.11
CA SER A 424 -30.79 10.32 -14.91
C SER A 424 -29.94 10.41 -13.66
N MET A 425 -28.99 11.33 -13.67
CA MET A 425 -28.24 11.75 -12.49
C MET A 425 -28.74 13.11 -12.00
N THR A 426 -28.68 13.33 -10.69
CA THR A 426 -28.93 14.59 -10.03
C THR A 426 -27.73 14.94 -9.17
N ASP A 427 -27.16 16.12 -9.38
CA ASP A 427 -26.13 16.67 -8.51
C ASP A 427 -26.76 17.12 -7.18
N GLU A 428 -26.52 16.32 -6.13
CA GLU A 428 -27.09 16.58 -4.80
C GLU A 428 -26.34 17.72 -4.09
N GLY A 429 -25.06 17.93 -4.42
CA GLY A 429 -24.27 19.07 -3.94
C GLY A 429 -24.86 20.40 -4.41
N ILE A 430 -25.16 20.54 -5.71
CA ILE A 430 -25.82 21.72 -6.28
C ILE A 430 -27.24 21.88 -5.73
N ASN A 431 -27.99 20.79 -5.57
CA ASN A 431 -29.32 20.86 -4.96
C ASN A 431 -29.27 21.38 -3.52
N ALA A 432 -28.34 20.88 -2.72
CA ALA A 432 -28.12 21.36 -1.37
C ALA A 432 -27.67 22.84 -1.35
N LEU A 433 -26.87 23.27 -2.33
CA LEU A 433 -26.52 24.69 -2.51
C LEU A 433 -27.74 25.58 -2.76
N ASN A 434 -28.89 25.05 -3.20
CA ASN A 434 -30.13 25.83 -3.36
C ASN A 434 -30.99 25.91 -2.09
N LEU A 435 -30.70 25.12 -1.04
CA LEU A 435 -31.42 25.16 0.23
C LEU A 435 -31.02 26.35 1.09
N SER A 436 -31.91 26.84 1.94
CA SER A 436 -31.54 27.88 2.93
C SER A 436 -30.61 27.31 4.01
N ILE A 437 -29.85 28.19 4.67
CA ILE A 437 -28.97 27.79 5.80
C ILE A 437 -29.76 27.08 6.91
N GLU A 438 -30.98 27.56 7.22
CA GLU A 438 -31.86 26.95 8.22
C GLU A 438 -32.30 25.54 7.81
N GLU A 439 -32.59 25.32 6.52
CA GLU A 439 -32.94 23.99 6.00
C GLU A 439 -31.75 23.03 6.03
N LEU A 440 -30.57 23.50 5.63
CA LEU A 440 -29.33 22.71 5.67
C LEU A 440 -28.98 22.27 7.09
N GLN A 441 -28.98 23.20 8.04
CA GLN A 441 -28.74 22.89 9.46
C GLN A 441 -29.74 21.87 9.97
N LYS A 442 -31.03 22.09 9.69
CA LYS A 442 -32.09 21.17 10.12
C LYS A 442 -31.92 19.77 9.54
N ILE A 443 -31.57 19.62 8.26
CA ILE A 443 -31.39 18.31 7.64
C ILE A 443 -30.17 17.63 8.24
N LYS A 444 -29.02 18.32 8.29
CA LYS A 444 -27.80 17.81 8.94
C LYS A 444 -28.07 17.34 10.37
N ASP A 445 -28.73 18.15 11.19
CA ASP A 445 -29.09 17.82 12.57
C ASP A 445 -30.01 16.59 12.65
N GLN A 446 -30.92 16.38 11.69
CA GLN A 446 -31.75 15.18 11.64
C GLN A 446 -30.94 13.90 11.40
N HIS A 447 -29.89 13.94 10.57
CA HIS A 447 -28.99 12.80 10.39
C HIS A 447 -28.19 12.53 11.67
N ILE A 448 -27.65 13.57 12.31
CA ILE A 448 -26.92 13.47 13.59
C ILE A 448 -27.81 12.90 14.70
N ASP A 449 -29.03 13.40 14.84
CA ASP A 449 -30.00 12.91 15.82
C ASP A 449 -30.33 11.43 15.61
N ARG A 450 -30.43 11.01 14.34
CA ARG A 450 -30.73 9.63 13.97
C ARG A 450 -29.60 8.68 14.38
N ILE A 451 -28.34 9.08 14.19
CA ILE A 451 -27.18 8.33 14.69
C ILE A 451 -27.29 8.17 16.21
N GLY A 452 -27.55 9.28 16.93
CA GLY A 452 -27.74 9.24 18.38
C GLY A 452 -28.91 8.34 18.83
N GLU A 453 -29.98 8.23 18.04
CA GLU A 453 -31.04 7.26 18.31
C GLU A 453 -30.58 5.81 18.15
N ILE A 454 -29.82 5.50 17.10
CA ILE A 454 -29.30 4.15 16.83
C ILE A 454 -28.37 3.73 17.97
N THR A 455 -27.41 4.58 18.33
CA THR A 455 -26.44 4.31 19.42
C THR A 455 -27.14 4.12 20.78
N ARG A 456 -28.26 4.80 21.04
CA ARG A 456 -29.05 4.60 22.27
C ARG A 456 -29.87 3.32 22.27
N LYS A 457 -30.35 2.88 21.11
CA LYS A 457 -31.25 1.72 20.97
C LYS A 457 -30.49 0.40 20.83
N HIS A 458 -29.28 0.44 20.26
CA HIS A 458 -28.51 -0.74 19.89
C HIS A 458 -27.14 -0.74 20.55
N LYS A 459 -26.68 -1.92 20.98
CA LYS A 459 -25.35 -2.09 21.56
C LYS A 459 -24.38 -2.61 20.50
N PRO A 460 -23.07 -2.28 20.58
CA PRO A 460 -22.05 -2.85 19.70
C PRO A 460 -22.01 -4.39 19.72
N THR A 461 -22.48 -5.01 20.80
CA THR A 461 -22.56 -6.46 20.97
C THR A 461 -23.82 -7.10 20.36
N ASP A 462 -24.71 -6.32 19.75
CA ASP A 462 -25.93 -6.85 19.15
C ASP A 462 -25.61 -7.71 17.92
N LYS A 463 -26.36 -8.80 17.70
CA LYS A 463 -26.16 -9.67 16.52
C LYS A 463 -26.28 -8.93 15.18
N ASN A 464 -27.08 -7.85 15.15
CA ASN A 464 -27.28 -7.02 13.97
C ASN A 464 -26.40 -5.76 13.98
N ALA A 465 -25.38 -5.69 14.85
CA ALA A 465 -24.47 -4.54 14.92
C ALA A 465 -23.91 -4.11 13.56
N PRO A 466 -23.52 -5.01 12.63
CA PRO A 466 -23.05 -4.60 11.30
C PRO A 466 -24.08 -3.79 10.51
N GLN A 467 -25.37 -4.13 10.61
CA GLN A 467 -26.43 -3.42 9.91
C GLN A 467 -26.63 -2.01 10.48
N TYR A 468 -26.60 -1.86 11.80
CA TYR A 468 -26.73 -0.55 12.44
C TYR A 468 -25.48 0.31 12.23
N ALA A 469 -24.29 -0.30 12.15
CA ALA A 469 -23.06 0.38 11.79
C ALA A 469 -23.18 0.99 10.39
N LEU A 470 -23.67 0.23 9.40
CA LEU A 470 -23.89 0.72 8.05
C LEU A 470 -24.94 1.86 8.00
N GLU A 471 -26.06 1.74 8.74
CA GLU A 471 -27.07 2.81 8.85
C GLU A 471 -26.48 4.09 9.48
N MET A 472 -25.64 3.95 10.52
CA MET A 472 -24.97 5.11 11.13
C MET A 472 -23.98 5.76 10.16
N LEU A 473 -23.15 4.97 9.47
CA LEU A 473 -22.19 5.49 8.49
C LEU A 473 -22.90 6.22 7.34
N GLN A 474 -24.03 5.70 6.87
CA GLN A 474 -24.88 6.38 5.88
C GLN A 474 -25.31 7.77 6.37
N HIS A 475 -25.89 7.86 7.56
CA HIS A 475 -26.32 9.15 8.12
C HIS A 475 -25.14 10.11 8.35
N LEU A 476 -23.98 9.58 8.77
CA LEU A 476 -22.77 10.37 8.96
C LEU A 476 -22.26 10.97 7.65
N MET A 477 -22.21 10.18 6.58
CA MET A 477 -21.79 10.66 5.26
C MET A 477 -22.75 11.69 4.68
N GLN A 478 -24.06 11.50 4.84
CA GLN A 478 -25.04 12.51 4.41
C GLN A 478 -24.87 13.81 5.19
N ALA A 479 -24.67 13.73 6.51
CA ALA A 479 -24.38 14.90 7.33
C ALA A 479 -23.11 15.62 6.84
N ALA A 480 -22.04 14.87 6.51
CA ALA A 480 -20.81 15.41 5.95
C ALA A 480 -21.07 16.21 4.66
N SER A 481 -21.79 15.65 3.69
CA SER A 481 -22.12 16.36 2.45
C SER A 481 -22.92 17.65 2.67
N TYR A 482 -23.83 17.68 3.65
CA TYR A 482 -24.51 18.93 4.03
C TYR A 482 -23.58 19.92 4.75
N MET A 483 -22.60 19.44 5.52
CA MET A 483 -21.59 20.29 6.16
C MET A 483 -20.68 20.97 5.13
N ASP A 484 -20.27 20.28 4.07
CA ASP A 484 -19.51 20.89 2.97
C ASP A 484 -20.22 22.12 2.40
N VAL A 485 -21.52 21.98 2.16
CA VAL A 485 -22.36 23.05 1.62
C VAL A 485 -22.55 24.18 2.64
N LEU A 486 -22.71 23.85 3.92
CA LEU A 486 -22.80 24.84 4.99
C LEU A 486 -21.51 25.66 5.10
N VAL A 487 -20.35 25.02 5.04
CA VAL A 487 -19.04 25.68 5.03
C VAL A 487 -18.93 26.65 3.85
N LYS A 488 -19.30 26.21 2.63
CA LYS A 488 -19.34 27.07 1.43
C LYS A 488 -20.26 28.28 1.58
N LYS A 489 -21.40 28.14 2.27
CA LYS A 489 -22.38 29.22 2.46
C LYS A 489 -22.05 30.17 3.62
N LEU A 490 -21.26 29.73 4.57
CA LEU A 490 -20.88 30.48 5.76
C LEU A 490 -19.35 30.59 5.87
N PRO A 491 -18.67 31.15 4.85
CA PRO A 491 -17.23 31.35 4.93
C PRO A 491 -16.93 32.27 6.12
N GLY A 492 -15.97 31.88 6.96
CA GLY A 492 -15.59 32.65 8.14
C GLY A 492 -16.46 32.45 9.39
N ASN A 493 -17.31 31.42 9.45
CA ASN A 493 -17.99 31.02 10.69
C ASN A 493 -17.26 29.84 11.35
N PRO A 494 -16.41 30.07 12.37
CA PRO A 494 -15.57 29.02 12.95
C PRO A 494 -16.34 27.82 13.51
N SER A 495 -17.55 28.05 14.01
CA SER A 495 -18.37 26.97 14.60
C SER A 495 -18.79 25.92 13.57
N VAL A 496 -18.99 26.31 12.31
CA VAL A 496 -19.39 25.39 11.24
C VAL A 496 -18.20 24.54 10.81
N TYR A 497 -17.02 25.14 10.71
CA TYR A 497 -15.78 24.46 10.38
C TYR A 497 -15.38 23.49 11.51
N GLU A 498 -15.42 23.94 12.77
CA GLU A 498 -15.08 23.11 13.93
C GLU A 498 -15.99 21.88 14.04
N GLU A 499 -17.30 22.06 13.78
CA GLU A 499 -18.25 20.94 13.72
C GLU A 499 -17.91 19.96 12.59
N ALA A 500 -17.62 20.46 11.38
CA ALA A 500 -17.28 19.63 10.23
C ALA A 500 -16.00 18.82 10.45
N VAL A 501 -14.91 19.46 10.90
CA VAL A 501 -13.63 18.80 11.20
C VAL A 501 -13.81 17.69 12.23
N THR A 502 -14.55 17.97 13.31
CA THR A 502 -14.79 16.99 14.38
C THR A 502 -15.45 15.72 13.84
N HIS A 503 -16.48 15.87 13.00
CA HIS A 503 -17.18 14.72 12.44
C HIS A 503 -16.34 13.95 11.40
N LEU A 504 -15.60 14.66 10.56
CA LEU A 504 -14.77 14.03 9.52
C LEU A 504 -13.58 13.27 10.10
N PHE A 505 -12.91 13.82 11.10
CA PHE A 505 -11.79 13.13 11.76
C PHE A 505 -12.27 11.88 12.53
N MET A 506 -13.46 11.92 13.14
CA MET A 506 -14.05 10.70 13.73
C MET A 506 -14.33 9.60 12.70
N LEU A 507 -14.44 9.94 11.41
CA LEU A 507 -14.66 9.00 10.31
C LEU A 507 -13.36 8.54 9.64
N GLY A 508 -12.19 9.03 10.08
CA GLY A 508 -10.93 8.82 9.37
C GLY A 508 -10.85 9.54 8.02
N GLN A 509 -11.74 10.51 7.77
CA GLN A 509 -11.78 11.30 6.53
C GLN A 509 -10.83 12.50 6.67
N PHE A 510 -9.53 12.22 6.81
CA PHE A 510 -8.52 13.21 7.18
C PHE A 510 -8.31 14.28 6.11
N GLU A 511 -8.13 13.91 4.84
CA GLU A 511 -7.98 14.85 3.72
C GLU A 511 -9.17 15.82 3.65
N ARG A 512 -10.41 15.29 3.67
CA ARG A 512 -11.63 16.12 3.64
C ARG A 512 -11.75 17.03 4.86
N GLY A 513 -11.29 16.57 6.02
CA GLY A 513 -11.28 17.38 7.23
C GLY A 513 -10.25 18.50 7.18
N LEU A 514 -9.09 18.29 6.55
CA LEU A 514 -8.04 19.30 6.37
C LEU A 514 -8.51 20.49 5.52
N VAL A 515 -9.36 20.25 4.52
CA VAL A 515 -10.07 21.30 3.74
C VAL A 515 -10.73 22.35 4.63
N TYR A 516 -11.18 21.96 5.82
CA TYR A 516 -11.83 22.87 6.79
C TYR A 516 -10.91 23.28 7.93
N LEU A 517 -10.00 22.42 8.36
CA LEU A 517 -9.12 22.73 9.48
C LEU A 517 -8.09 23.82 9.13
N GLU A 518 -7.60 23.84 7.90
CA GLU A 518 -6.67 24.86 7.42
C GLU A 518 -7.27 26.28 7.48
N PRO A 519 -8.40 26.60 6.81
CA PRO A 519 -9.03 27.90 6.94
C PRO A 519 -9.42 28.24 8.38
N LEU A 520 -9.85 27.24 9.17
CA LEU A 520 -10.22 27.44 10.57
C LEU A 520 -9.02 27.90 11.42
N THR A 521 -7.82 27.42 11.12
CA THR A 521 -6.56 27.81 11.77
C THR A 521 -6.26 29.29 11.59
N ASP A 522 -6.59 29.85 10.42
CA ASP A 522 -6.40 31.27 10.13
C ASP A 522 -7.56 32.16 10.60
N LEU A 523 -8.73 31.59 10.87
CA LEU A 523 -9.91 32.35 11.33
C LEU A 523 -9.88 32.66 12.83
N VAL A 524 -9.24 31.82 13.65
CA VAL A 524 -9.26 31.91 15.12
C VAL A 524 -7.85 31.83 15.69
N ASP A 525 -7.19 32.99 15.80
CA ASP A 525 -5.81 33.09 16.32
C ASP A 525 -5.61 32.42 17.69
N GLU A 526 -6.61 32.52 18.58
CA GLU A 526 -6.56 31.92 19.93
C GLU A 526 -6.46 30.39 19.91
N ASP A 527 -6.97 29.76 18.84
CA ASP A 527 -6.99 28.31 18.66
C ASP A 527 -5.92 27.80 17.68
N ARG A 528 -5.10 28.71 17.10
CA ARG A 528 -4.11 28.37 16.06
C ARG A 528 -3.18 27.23 16.50
N ALA A 529 -2.59 27.33 17.69
CA ALA A 529 -1.71 26.28 18.22
C ALA A 529 -2.43 24.93 18.36
N ARG A 530 -3.70 24.92 18.78
CA ARG A 530 -4.52 23.70 18.89
C ARG A 530 -4.81 23.10 17.52
N ASN A 531 -5.16 23.93 16.54
CA ASN A 531 -5.51 23.45 15.21
C ASN A 531 -4.29 22.94 14.45
N LEU A 532 -3.11 23.56 14.60
CA LEU A 532 -1.85 23.03 14.07
C LEU A 532 -1.54 21.62 14.60
N ARG A 533 -1.80 21.33 15.89
CA ARG A 533 -1.66 19.96 16.43
C ARG A 533 -2.63 18.97 15.79
N ARG A 534 -3.86 19.41 15.53
CA ARG A 534 -4.88 18.57 14.86
C ARG A 534 -4.51 18.32 13.39
N MET A 535 -3.94 19.32 12.70
CA MET A 535 -3.42 19.16 11.34
C MET A 535 -2.27 18.17 11.32
N SER A 536 -1.32 18.31 12.25
CA SER A 536 -0.22 17.36 12.39
C SER A 536 -0.70 15.92 12.61
N ALA A 537 -1.68 15.72 13.51
CA ALA A 537 -2.26 14.39 13.71
C ALA A 537 -2.88 13.82 12.42
N ALA A 538 -3.64 14.62 11.67
CA ALA A 538 -4.21 14.20 10.39
C ALA A 538 -3.13 13.90 9.33
N HIS A 539 -2.08 14.70 9.25
CA HIS A 539 -0.96 14.44 8.34
C HIS A 539 -0.18 13.18 8.70
N ARG A 540 -0.03 12.82 9.99
CA ARG A 540 0.58 11.54 10.39
C ARG A 540 -0.24 10.33 9.92
N GLU A 541 -1.57 10.42 10.00
CA GLU A 541 -2.46 9.36 9.49
C GLU A 541 -2.35 9.23 7.96
N LEU A 542 -2.22 10.35 7.24
CA LEU A 542 -1.99 10.33 5.80
C LEU A 542 -0.59 9.79 5.45
N SER A 543 0.43 10.16 6.22
CA SER A 543 1.78 9.64 6.07
C SER A 543 1.80 8.11 6.19
N ALA A 544 1.18 7.57 7.25
CA ALA A 544 1.03 6.13 7.44
C ALA A 544 0.26 5.47 6.29
N LYS A 545 -0.88 6.04 5.87
CA LYS A 545 -1.67 5.57 4.72
C LYS A 545 -0.81 5.42 3.47
N TYR A 546 -0.01 6.44 3.13
CA TYR A 546 0.80 6.40 1.91
C TYR A 546 2.00 5.46 2.02
N PHE A 547 2.63 5.32 3.20
CA PHE A 547 3.65 4.27 3.42
C PHE A 547 3.07 2.86 3.28
N ASP A 548 1.88 2.60 3.81
CA ASP A 548 1.20 1.31 3.68
C ASP A 548 0.85 0.98 2.22
N GLN A 549 0.59 2.01 1.41
CA GLN A 549 0.37 1.90 -0.04
C GLN A 549 1.69 1.79 -0.85
N GLY A 550 2.85 1.94 -0.21
CA GLY A 550 4.16 1.91 -0.86
C GLY A 550 4.53 3.20 -1.60
N ASP A 551 3.79 4.29 -1.38
CA ASP A 551 4.12 5.63 -1.87
C ASP A 551 4.96 6.38 -0.83
N ASP A 552 6.24 6.00 -0.77
CA ASP A 552 7.20 6.59 0.17
C ASP A 552 7.34 8.12 -0.03
N GLU A 553 7.19 8.64 -1.26
CA GLU A 553 7.35 10.08 -1.53
C GLU A 553 6.22 10.90 -0.89
N ARG A 554 4.96 10.48 -1.07
CA ARG A 554 3.82 11.12 -0.40
C ARG A 554 3.83 10.87 1.10
N GLY A 555 4.22 9.66 1.53
CA GLY A 555 4.38 9.31 2.94
C GLY A 555 5.32 10.27 3.67
N GLU A 556 6.49 10.55 3.08
CA GLU A 556 7.44 11.53 3.59
C GLU A 556 6.90 12.96 3.55
N HIS A 557 6.25 13.37 2.46
CA HIS A 557 5.69 14.71 2.33
C HIS A 557 4.72 15.05 3.49
N PHE A 558 3.78 14.15 3.79
CA PHE A 558 2.85 14.37 4.90
C PHE A 558 3.54 14.30 6.27
N ARG A 559 4.61 13.50 6.41
CA ARG A 559 5.43 13.48 7.63
C ARG A 559 6.12 14.83 7.87
N GLU A 560 6.67 15.44 6.83
CA GLU A 560 7.27 16.78 6.90
C GLU A 560 6.23 17.84 7.28
N LEU A 561 5.05 17.83 6.66
CA LEU A 561 3.97 18.74 7.03
C LEU A 561 3.51 18.54 8.48
N ALA A 562 3.53 17.31 8.99
CA ALA A 562 3.22 17.03 10.39
C ALA A 562 4.27 17.65 11.34
N GLU A 563 5.55 17.53 11.00
CA GLU A 563 6.68 18.12 11.74
C GLU A 563 6.58 19.66 11.77
N GLU A 564 6.38 20.28 10.61
CA GLU A 564 6.27 21.74 10.46
C GLU A 564 5.15 22.32 11.34
N ASN A 565 3.97 21.69 11.30
CA ASN A 565 2.83 22.10 12.10
C ASN A 565 3.10 21.99 13.61
N LEU A 566 3.80 20.95 14.06
CA LEU A 566 4.16 20.80 15.47
C LEU A 566 5.19 21.84 15.92
N ARG A 567 6.19 22.13 15.08
CA ARG A 567 7.19 23.18 15.35
C ARG A 567 6.53 24.55 15.44
N GLU A 568 5.60 24.89 14.54
CA GLU A 568 4.84 26.14 14.62
C GLU A 568 3.95 26.18 15.86
N SER A 569 3.21 25.09 16.15
CA SER A 569 2.36 24.99 17.34
C SER A 569 3.16 25.23 18.62
N LEU A 570 4.33 24.59 18.74
CA LEU A 570 5.21 24.72 19.90
C LEU A 570 5.78 26.13 20.06
N ALA A 571 6.02 26.84 18.96
CA ALA A 571 6.46 28.24 18.99
C ALA A 571 5.37 29.19 19.50
N LEU A 572 4.09 28.84 19.31
CA LEU A 572 2.94 29.60 19.79
C LEU A 572 2.57 29.24 21.24
N GLU A 573 2.59 27.95 21.57
CA GLU A 573 2.17 27.41 22.86
C GLU A 573 3.09 26.25 23.28
N ASP A 574 3.96 26.49 24.27
CA ASP A 574 4.85 25.46 24.79
C ASP A 574 4.07 24.46 25.66
N ARG A 575 3.71 23.32 25.08
CA ARG A 575 2.94 22.24 25.69
C ARG A 575 3.70 20.93 25.67
N PHE A 576 3.56 20.15 26.74
CA PHE A 576 4.23 18.85 26.83
C PHE A 576 3.70 17.88 25.75
N GLU A 577 2.39 17.91 25.45
CA GLU A 577 1.79 17.05 24.43
C GLU A 577 2.39 17.32 23.04
N THR A 578 2.65 18.59 22.72
CA THR A 578 3.26 18.97 21.43
C THR A 578 4.71 18.52 21.33
N ARG A 579 5.44 18.57 22.45
CA ARG A 579 6.81 18.07 22.51
C ARG A 579 6.88 16.56 22.34
N ILE A 580 5.96 15.82 22.94
CA ILE A 580 5.85 14.37 22.76
C ILE A 580 5.57 14.06 21.28
N SER A 581 4.53 14.64 20.69
CA SER A 581 4.20 14.38 19.28
C SER A 581 5.30 14.78 18.31
N LEU A 582 6.06 15.85 18.60
CA LEU A 582 7.22 16.23 17.77
C LEU A 582 8.36 15.23 17.92
N ALA A 583 8.62 14.76 19.14
CA ALA A 583 9.63 13.73 19.37
C ALA A 583 9.29 12.43 18.64
N GLU A 584 8.03 11.98 18.69
CA GLU A 584 7.56 10.80 17.92
C GLU A 584 7.84 10.93 16.43
N VAL A 585 7.51 12.07 15.81
CA VAL A 585 7.78 12.30 14.37
C VAL A 585 9.29 12.28 14.07
N LEU A 586 10.13 12.77 14.99
CA LEU A 586 11.59 12.74 14.83
C LEU A 586 12.16 11.33 15.02
N ILE A 587 11.61 10.54 15.95
CA ILE A 587 11.97 9.12 16.14
C ILE A 587 11.62 8.33 14.88
N ASP A 588 10.40 8.50 14.34
CA ASP A 588 9.94 7.81 13.12
C ASP A 588 10.87 8.09 11.92
N LYS A 589 11.50 9.26 11.87
CA LYS A 589 12.45 9.65 10.80
C LYS A 589 13.82 8.98 10.93
N ASP A 590 14.17 8.45 12.10
CA ASP A 590 15.55 8.08 12.48
C ASP A 590 16.54 9.24 12.22
N GLU A 591 16.02 10.48 12.26
CA GLU A 591 16.77 11.72 12.05
C GLU A 591 16.64 12.57 13.31
N ASP A 592 17.77 13.03 13.85
CA ASP A 592 17.83 13.94 15.00
C ASP A 592 17.25 13.39 16.32
N LEU A 593 17.54 12.12 16.65
CA LEU A 593 17.21 11.50 17.95
C LEU A 593 17.63 12.33 19.19
N ASP A 594 18.71 13.11 19.09
CA ASP A 594 19.15 14.03 20.14
C ASP A 594 18.15 15.20 20.37
N GLU A 595 17.52 15.70 19.30
CA GLU A 595 16.46 16.71 19.40
C GLU A 595 15.21 16.08 20.01
N ALA A 596 14.80 14.89 19.56
CA ALA A 596 13.68 14.15 20.11
C ALA A 596 13.83 13.93 21.63
N GLU A 597 15.00 13.48 22.08
CA GLU A 597 15.33 13.29 23.49
C GLU A 597 15.19 14.59 24.30
N ASP A 598 15.70 15.72 23.78
CA ASP A 598 15.58 17.02 24.43
C ASP A 598 14.11 17.47 24.56
N HIS A 599 13.27 17.22 23.54
CA HIS A 599 11.84 17.48 23.62
C HIS A 599 11.14 16.63 24.69
N LEU A 600 11.45 15.34 24.76
CA LEU A 600 10.89 14.41 25.75
C LEU A 600 11.32 14.78 27.18
N LEU A 601 12.59 15.11 27.41
CA LEU A 601 13.08 15.55 28.72
C LEU A 601 12.41 16.84 29.18
N LYS A 602 12.16 17.78 28.26
CA LYS A 602 11.38 19.00 28.56
C LYS A 602 9.92 18.67 28.86
N ALA A 603 9.29 17.79 28.07
CA ALA A 603 7.91 17.34 28.31
C ALA A 603 7.76 16.70 29.69
N LYS A 604 8.69 15.82 30.07
CA LYS A 604 8.75 15.16 31.39
C LYS A 604 8.89 16.13 32.55
N ALA A 605 9.55 17.28 32.34
CA ALA A 605 9.66 18.32 33.36
C ALA A 605 8.37 19.16 33.52
N MET A 606 7.40 19.01 32.61
CA MET A 606 6.15 19.79 32.56
C MET A 606 4.93 19.01 33.05
N THR A 607 5.00 17.68 33.12
CA THR A 607 3.92 16.81 33.58
C THR A 607 4.39 15.86 34.69
N ASP A 608 3.52 15.65 35.67
CA ASP A 608 3.66 14.63 36.71
C ASP A 608 2.58 13.53 36.58
N ASP A 609 1.78 13.57 35.51
CA ASP A 609 0.70 12.61 35.29
C ASP A 609 1.28 11.24 34.95
N PRO A 610 1.00 10.18 35.74
CA PRO A 610 1.70 8.90 35.57
C PRO A 610 1.57 8.28 34.17
N PRO A 611 0.39 8.22 33.53
CA PRO A 611 0.26 7.76 32.14
C PRO A 611 1.14 8.54 31.15
N GLU A 612 1.14 9.87 31.20
CA GLU A 612 1.97 10.69 30.31
C GLU A 612 3.46 10.52 30.59
N VAL A 613 3.84 10.40 31.87
CA VAL A 613 5.22 10.11 32.27
C VAL A 613 5.64 8.74 31.75
N ALA A 614 4.79 7.71 31.84
CA ALA A 614 5.08 6.39 31.28
C ALA A 614 5.28 6.46 29.77
N HIS A 615 4.41 7.17 29.05
CA HIS A 615 4.53 7.37 27.61
C HIS A 615 5.84 8.07 27.22
N ILE A 616 6.24 9.12 27.96
CA ILE A 616 7.53 9.79 27.72
C ILE A 616 8.72 8.87 28.03
N GLU A 617 8.67 8.11 29.12
CA GLU A 617 9.75 7.20 29.50
C GLU A 617 9.90 6.05 28.48
N MET A 618 8.80 5.60 27.87
CA MET A 618 8.84 4.61 26.79
C MET A 618 9.65 5.13 25.60
N HIS A 619 9.34 6.31 25.08
CA HIS A 619 10.06 6.94 23.97
C HIS A 619 11.52 7.29 24.32
N LEU A 620 11.81 7.69 25.55
CA LEU A 620 13.20 7.87 26.01
C LEU A 620 13.96 6.53 26.05
N GLY A 621 13.27 5.44 26.39
CA GLY A 621 13.81 4.09 26.32
C GLY A 621 14.12 3.68 24.88
N GLU A 622 13.19 3.93 23.96
CA GLU A 622 13.35 3.65 22.53
C GLU A 622 14.55 4.39 21.93
N ILE A 623 14.65 5.71 22.15
CA ILE A 623 15.82 6.49 21.73
C ILE A 623 17.12 5.92 22.32
N ALA A 624 17.10 5.54 23.61
CA ALA A 624 18.28 4.96 24.24
C ALA A 624 18.63 3.59 23.63
N THR A 625 17.65 2.77 23.25
CA THR A 625 17.85 1.48 22.56
C THR A 625 18.44 1.69 21.17
N GLU A 626 17.88 2.59 20.37
CA GLU A 626 18.37 2.91 19.01
C GLU A 626 19.80 3.48 19.03
N GLN A 627 20.15 4.22 20.09
CA GLN A 627 21.51 4.72 20.30
C GLN A 627 22.45 3.71 21.01
N GLU A 628 22.03 2.45 21.16
CA GLU A 628 22.77 1.37 21.85
C GLU A 628 23.15 1.71 23.32
N ARG A 629 22.43 2.63 23.97
CA ARG A 629 22.57 3.03 25.39
C ARG A 629 21.72 2.14 26.30
N PHE A 630 21.93 0.82 26.23
CA PHE A 630 21.03 -0.17 26.85
C PHE A 630 20.88 -0.03 28.38
N GLU A 631 21.90 0.42 29.12
CA GLU A 631 21.73 0.65 30.58
C GLU A 631 20.79 1.82 30.91
N GLU A 632 20.76 2.84 30.04
CA GLU A 632 19.83 3.96 30.14
C GLU A 632 18.43 3.51 29.72
N ALA A 633 18.30 2.77 28.62
CA ALA A 633 17.06 2.16 28.17
C ALA A 633 16.41 1.31 29.27
N LEU A 634 17.19 0.45 29.95
CA LEU A 634 16.71 -0.32 31.10
C LEU A 634 16.12 0.55 32.21
N THR A 635 16.73 1.71 32.49
CA THR A 635 16.25 2.63 33.53
C THR A 635 14.91 3.23 33.12
N HIS A 636 14.75 3.59 31.85
CA HIS A 636 13.52 4.14 31.29
C HIS A 636 12.40 3.11 31.23
N TYR A 637 12.61 1.95 30.61
CA TYR A 637 11.58 0.91 30.53
C TYR A 637 11.20 0.34 31.90
N GLN A 638 12.15 0.24 32.85
CA GLN A 638 11.82 -0.14 34.24
C GLN A 638 10.86 0.87 34.87
N ARG A 639 11.01 2.15 34.55
CA ARG A 639 10.11 3.19 35.03
C ARG A 639 8.72 3.06 34.41
N VAL A 640 8.62 2.66 33.15
CA VAL A 640 7.33 2.38 32.49
C VAL A 640 6.60 1.26 33.21
N VAL A 641 7.23 0.09 33.39
CA VAL A 641 6.57 -1.07 34.03
C VAL A 641 6.29 -0.86 35.53
N ASP A 642 7.01 0.06 36.20
CA ASP A 642 6.69 0.48 37.57
C ASP A 642 5.38 1.30 37.63
N ILE A 643 5.04 2.02 36.54
CA ILE A 643 3.85 2.86 36.44
C ILE A 643 2.68 2.09 35.83
N GLN A 644 2.94 1.38 34.72
CA GLN A 644 2.01 0.59 33.93
C GLN A 644 2.51 -0.87 33.88
N PRO A 645 2.30 -1.66 34.96
CA PRO A 645 2.78 -3.03 35.02
C PRO A 645 2.08 -3.97 34.04
N ASP A 646 0.98 -3.55 33.44
CA ASP A 646 0.18 -4.27 32.44
C ASP A 646 0.50 -3.89 30.99
N PHE A 647 1.55 -3.09 30.75
CA PHE A 647 1.98 -2.73 29.41
C PHE A 647 3.02 -3.74 28.87
N ALA A 648 2.54 -4.65 28.02
CA ALA A 648 3.32 -5.81 27.55
C ALA A 648 4.54 -5.42 26.71
N GLU A 649 4.41 -4.41 25.86
CA GLU A 649 5.47 -3.90 24.98
C GLU A 649 6.70 -3.47 25.79
N SER A 650 6.54 -2.64 26.84
CA SER A 650 7.67 -2.25 27.69
C SER A 650 8.30 -3.40 28.50
N TRP A 651 7.56 -4.48 28.76
CA TRP A 651 8.18 -5.70 29.29
C TRP A 651 9.03 -6.41 28.24
N ALA A 652 8.60 -6.42 26.97
CA ALA A 652 9.38 -6.94 25.85
C ALA A 652 10.64 -6.10 25.63
N ASP A 653 10.53 -4.77 25.65
CA ASP A 653 11.66 -3.84 25.51
C ASP A 653 12.68 -3.97 26.64
N LEU A 654 12.21 -4.17 27.88
CA LEU A 654 13.09 -4.55 28.99
C LEU A 654 13.83 -5.85 28.70
N GLY A 655 13.12 -6.83 28.15
CA GLY A 655 13.69 -8.12 27.74
C GLY A 655 14.81 -7.94 26.72
N GLU A 656 14.56 -7.11 25.71
CA GLU A 656 15.52 -6.80 24.65
C GLU A 656 16.75 -6.07 25.20
N ALA A 657 16.55 -5.03 25.99
CA ALA A 657 17.64 -4.28 26.61
C ALA A 657 18.47 -5.16 27.57
N TYR A 658 17.84 -6.09 28.31
CA TYR A 658 18.57 -7.07 29.12
C TYR A 658 19.36 -8.07 28.26
N GLN A 659 18.80 -8.53 27.13
CA GLN A 659 19.49 -9.42 26.20
C GLN A 659 20.70 -8.73 25.56
N ALA A 660 20.57 -7.46 25.16
CA ALA A 660 21.66 -6.67 24.62
C ALA A 660 22.84 -6.49 25.61
N LEU A 661 22.55 -6.58 26.91
CA LEU A 661 23.52 -6.52 28.01
C LEU A 661 23.98 -7.91 28.51
N ASP A 662 23.73 -8.97 27.74
CA ASP A 662 24.06 -10.37 28.06
C ASP A 662 23.45 -10.84 29.41
N ASN A 663 22.30 -10.28 29.81
CA ASN A 663 21.59 -10.64 31.04
C ASN A 663 20.35 -11.49 30.74
N ASP A 664 20.60 -12.67 30.18
CA ASP A 664 19.55 -13.57 29.69
C ASP A 664 18.54 -14.01 30.77
N GLU A 665 18.94 -14.10 32.04
CA GLU A 665 18.04 -14.49 33.14
C GLU A 665 16.93 -13.45 33.33
N LYS A 666 17.31 -12.17 33.35
CA LYS A 666 16.32 -11.08 33.45
C LYS A 666 15.56 -10.86 32.15
N ALA A 667 16.20 -11.08 31.01
CA ALA A 667 15.53 -11.02 29.72
C ALA A 667 14.41 -12.07 29.63
N GLU A 668 14.69 -13.31 30.05
CA GLU A 668 13.69 -14.37 30.15
C GLU A 668 12.53 -13.98 31.08
N ASP A 669 12.81 -13.47 32.28
CA ASP A 669 11.78 -13.05 33.24
C ASP A 669 10.86 -11.96 32.64
N SER A 670 11.46 -10.98 31.95
CA SER A 670 10.76 -9.90 31.26
C SER A 670 9.87 -10.40 30.12
N TYR A 671 10.41 -11.22 29.21
CA TYR A 671 9.61 -11.79 28.12
C TYR A 671 8.49 -12.70 28.63
N ARG A 672 8.71 -13.44 29.71
CA ARG A 672 7.65 -14.25 30.35
C ARG A 672 6.51 -13.38 30.88
N HIS A 673 6.80 -12.23 31.49
CA HIS A 673 5.76 -11.29 31.91
C HIS A 673 5.01 -10.70 30.71
N ALA A 674 5.72 -10.32 29.64
CA ALA A 674 5.09 -9.85 28.41
C ALA A 674 4.12 -10.90 27.83
N ILE A 675 4.53 -12.19 27.80
CA ILE A 675 3.69 -13.31 27.35
C ILE A 675 2.45 -13.52 28.24
N GLU A 676 2.57 -13.30 29.56
CA GLU A 676 1.41 -13.40 30.46
C GLU A 676 0.35 -12.32 30.16
N LEU A 677 0.79 -11.15 29.69
CA LEU A 677 -0.07 -10.04 29.31
C LEU A 677 -0.64 -10.20 27.89
N GLU A 678 0.21 -10.58 26.94
CA GLU A 678 -0.12 -10.79 25.53
C GLU A 678 0.26 -12.20 25.06
N PRO A 679 -0.55 -13.21 25.42
CA PRO A 679 -0.25 -14.60 25.09
C PRO A 679 -0.34 -14.88 23.57
N HIS A 680 -0.91 -13.98 22.78
CA HIS A 680 -1.07 -14.18 21.34
C HIS A 680 0.07 -13.55 20.51
N ASN A 681 1.01 -12.86 21.14
CA ASN A 681 2.13 -12.18 20.48
C ASN A 681 3.29 -13.16 20.26
N GLU A 682 3.42 -13.66 19.03
CA GLU A 682 4.45 -14.61 18.60
C GLU A 682 5.90 -14.14 18.79
N ASP A 683 6.15 -12.83 18.67
CA ASP A 683 7.51 -12.28 18.72
C ASP A 683 8.14 -12.45 20.11
N LEU A 684 7.30 -12.49 21.15
CA LEU A 684 7.74 -12.75 22.53
C LEU A 684 8.22 -14.19 22.71
N TYR A 685 7.51 -15.17 22.14
CA TYR A 685 7.90 -16.58 22.17
C TYR A 685 9.15 -16.83 21.31
N TYR A 686 9.25 -16.17 20.16
CA TYR A 686 10.44 -16.18 19.32
C TYR A 686 11.66 -15.66 20.10
N SER A 687 11.52 -14.52 20.79
CA SER A 687 12.58 -13.90 21.59
C SER A 687 13.04 -14.80 22.75
N LEU A 688 12.10 -15.45 23.44
CA LEU A 688 12.40 -16.43 24.48
C LEU A 688 13.12 -17.68 23.91
N SER A 689 12.70 -18.16 22.74
CA SER A 689 13.35 -19.30 22.08
C SER A 689 14.79 -19.00 21.64
N LYS A 690 15.07 -17.75 21.27
CA LYS A 690 16.40 -17.26 20.93
C LYS A 690 17.32 -17.28 22.16
N ILE A 691 16.84 -16.80 23.32
CA ILE A 691 17.57 -16.89 24.59
C ILE A 691 17.96 -18.34 24.88
N TYR A 692 17.01 -19.28 24.83
CA TYR A 692 17.31 -20.69 25.10
C TYR A 692 18.25 -21.31 24.07
N SER A 693 18.15 -20.91 22.81
CA SER A 693 19.06 -21.35 21.76
C SER A 693 20.49 -20.89 22.03
N ASP A 694 20.67 -19.64 22.47
CA ASP A 694 21.97 -19.05 22.78
C ASP A 694 22.58 -19.63 24.07
N GLN A 695 21.74 -20.03 25.02
CA GLN A 695 22.13 -20.81 26.21
C GLN A 695 22.42 -22.30 25.90
N ASN A 696 22.23 -22.74 24.65
CA ASN A 696 22.40 -24.13 24.20
C ASN A 696 21.44 -25.09 24.94
N GLU A 697 20.20 -24.65 25.16
CA GLU A 697 19.07 -25.40 25.72
C GLU A 697 17.97 -25.62 24.65
N PRO A 698 18.22 -26.48 23.63
CA PRO A 698 17.33 -26.61 22.48
C PRO A 698 15.95 -27.17 22.83
N GLU A 699 15.83 -27.97 23.89
CA GLU A 699 14.54 -28.50 24.34
C GLU A 699 13.60 -27.38 24.80
N LYS A 700 14.09 -26.40 25.57
CA LYS A 700 13.29 -25.25 26.00
C LYS A 700 12.98 -24.30 24.84
N ALA A 701 13.92 -24.14 23.91
CA ALA A 701 13.68 -23.34 22.71
C ALA A 701 12.51 -23.89 21.87
N ILE A 702 12.45 -25.23 21.73
CA ILE A 702 11.32 -25.90 21.05
C ILE A 702 10.04 -25.71 21.84
N GLU A 703 10.06 -25.89 23.16
CA GLU A 703 8.89 -25.70 24.04
C GLU A 703 8.32 -24.28 23.90
N ALA A 704 9.16 -23.24 23.91
CA ALA A 704 8.72 -21.85 23.73
C ALA A 704 8.04 -21.62 22.37
N ILE A 705 8.56 -22.21 21.29
CA ILE A 705 7.95 -22.12 19.96
C ILE A 705 6.62 -22.89 19.91
N GLU A 706 6.55 -24.08 20.52
CA GLU A 706 5.33 -24.89 20.58
C GLU A 706 4.22 -24.18 21.39
N ASP A 707 4.59 -23.48 22.46
CA ASP A 707 3.66 -22.66 23.24
C ASP A 707 3.14 -21.47 22.42
N GLY A 708 4.01 -20.76 21.68
CA GLY A 708 3.62 -19.65 20.80
C GLY A 708 2.66 -20.09 19.70
N ILE A 709 2.95 -21.19 19.01
CA ILE A 709 2.05 -21.77 18.00
C ILE A 709 0.72 -22.21 18.62
N SER A 710 0.74 -22.74 19.85
CA SER A 710 -0.48 -23.14 20.55
C SER A 710 -1.34 -21.94 20.94
N ALA A 711 -0.71 -20.81 21.26
CA ALA A 711 -1.39 -19.59 21.67
C ALA A 711 -1.88 -18.76 20.48
N ASN A 712 -1.20 -18.82 19.33
CA ASN A 712 -1.65 -18.25 18.06
C ASN A 712 -1.56 -19.31 16.93
N PRO A 713 -2.61 -20.17 16.76
CA PRO A 713 -2.60 -21.28 15.81
C PRO A 713 -2.52 -20.89 14.32
N ASP A 714 -2.80 -19.62 14.02
CA ASP A 714 -2.73 -19.05 12.68
C ASP A 714 -1.38 -18.35 12.42
N SER A 715 -0.49 -18.28 13.44
CA SER A 715 0.85 -17.70 13.31
C SER A 715 1.79 -18.59 12.49
N ILE A 716 2.60 -17.96 11.65
CA ILE A 716 3.51 -18.60 10.67
C ILE A 716 4.97 -18.68 11.20
N VAL A 717 5.22 -18.21 12.44
CA VAL A 717 6.57 -18.05 13.03
C VAL A 717 7.30 -19.36 13.31
#